data_AF-A0A0W0XTZ7-F1
#
_entry.id   AF-A0A0W0XTZ7-F1
#
_cell.length_a   1.000
_cell.length_b   1.000
_cell.length_c   1.000
_cell.angle_alpha   90.00
_cell.angle_beta   90.00
_cell.angle_gamma   90.00
#
_symmetry.space_group_name_H-M   'P 1'
#
loop_
_entity.id
_entity.type
_entity.pdbx_description
1 polymer ?
#
loop_
_entity_poly.entity_id
_entity_poly.type
_entity_poly.pdbx_seq_one_letter_code
_entity_poly.pdbx_strand_id
1 'polypeptide(L)'
;MRNLSPWFVRHLNDPKLLLWFANQGGKLNYFLTNLIEKELEYYKSLEGNEKKEEIALILRHSKNAIPSPVMRKYWQLLLTGRIDSTQNNFELHQWVAQFKQDGLTVALKMKLRELLSPKISLRKFVSTRQEIGNSSPELLIDGELRLTSDHVHSALGELSKEANWKDALPQLLDDFTMLLRDAIELKAELGKATELADMTYIAQPSISEHSQNRKFDDWTTLIELIRDAWLVTSVCYPEQALFAAKKWQFYPYPIFRRLMFFAAAQKSIISSATGLEWLLSDNCRWLWSTETKREAIRLIVALGSHLTRDDLLNLEQAIIKGPPDELFGESVELERLEQIKDHMIWLRLAKLKMNNIELSEEASTKLETIQTTYPLWSIAADERDEFPFWMGNGEEFQSFKQTPKSRKELADWLKQNPGDDWRNEDDWQQRCQNDFSTVATSLCILVKEGFWPLKRWQQALQIWSDDKYTARSWRYIAPILIKIPNNILPELSHALGYWIKSVAKFSVTHHEEIFFNFCNQILNLDYPETKFDDPVMMAINHPVGYVTQAILNRWFVRKLEDGQKLPTNIKVIFTELCDIKIEKFRLARLLLAANAITLFRVDPDWSFNHLLNIFNWEISKIEARMVWEGFLWTPRLYYPFLEAIKPHLLKTATFYEILGKNSKQQYVAFITHISLNRGETFNYSELKDIYHILPSDGLDITAEVLARAQESAADQREEHWDNRILPFWRNIWPKSLEVVSDNISKELIRLCIATGNRFPSALKLLLPWISYKQNIINDLHLLHSLNHCSNFPEEALILLDKITYDSPWISNMLNDCLREIESANPELTKTPKFIRLHQIWKKHQPVK
;
A
#
# COMPACT_ATOMS: atom_id res chain seq x y z
N MET A 1 3.99 -3.14 -35.57
CA MET A 1 4.30 -4.24 -34.63
C MET A 1 5.24 -5.31 -35.22
N ARG A 2 5.06 -5.83 -36.44
CA ARG A 2 5.90 -6.92 -36.99
C ARG A 2 7.42 -6.71 -36.89
N ASN A 3 7.91 -5.47 -37.07
CA ASN A 3 9.36 -5.17 -37.00
C ASN A 3 9.92 -5.12 -35.56
N LEU A 4 9.05 -4.91 -34.55
CA LEU A 4 9.45 -4.83 -33.13
C LEU A 4 9.20 -6.14 -32.37
N SER A 5 8.32 -7.00 -32.87
CA SER A 5 8.04 -8.31 -32.26
C SER A 5 9.30 -9.15 -31.98
N PRO A 6 10.29 -9.24 -32.89
CA PRO A 6 11.55 -9.95 -32.61
C PRO A 6 12.40 -9.31 -31.50
N TRP A 7 12.21 -8.01 -31.23
CA TRP A 7 12.88 -7.34 -30.12
C TRP A 7 12.17 -7.64 -28.80
N PHE A 8 10.83 -7.60 -28.75
CA PHE A 8 10.07 -7.88 -27.53
C PHE A 8 10.35 -9.27 -26.96
N VAL A 9 10.44 -10.29 -27.82
CA VAL A 9 10.72 -11.66 -27.35
C VAL A 9 12.14 -11.86 -26.82
N ARG A 10 13.04 -10.91 -27.05
CA ARG A 10 14.38 -10.92 -26.43
C ARG A 10 14.37 -10.35 -25.01
N HIS A 11 13.25 -9.85 -24.51
CA HIS A 11 13.14 -9.21 -23.19
C HIS A 11 11.97 -9.76 -22.38
N LEU A 12 11.57 -11.02 -22.60
CA LEU A 12 10.45 -11.62 -21.89
C LEU A 12 10.67 -11.71 -20.38
N ASN A 13 11.91 -11.66 -19.88
CA ASN A 13 12.19 -11.60 -18.45
C ASN A 13 12.13 -10.18 -17.85
N ASP A 14 11.86 -9.14 -18.63
CA ASP A 14 11.80 -7.76 -18.13
C ASP A 14 10.39 -7.41 -17.62
N PRO A 15 10.22 -7.17 -16.30
CA PRO A 15 8.93 -6.79 -15.72
C PRO A 15 8.33 -5.52 -16.32
N LYS A 16 9.18 -4.58 -16.77
CA LYS A 16 8.72 -3.32 -17.38
C LYS A 16 8.00 -3.58 -18.69
N LEU A 17 8.44 -4.59 -19.46
CA LEU A 17 7.83 -4.94 -20.72
C LEU A 17 6.40 -5.46 -20.51
N LEU A 18 6.22 -6.37 -19.54
CA LEU A 18 4.91 -6.89 -19.19
C LEU A 18 3.98 -5.77 -18.66
N LEU A 19 4.45 -4.94 -17.73
CA LEU A 19 3.69 -3.80 -17.21
C LEU A 19 3.31 -2.81 -18.32
N TRP A 20 4.18 -2.61 -19.30
CA TRP A 20 3.86 -1.79 -20.46
C TRP A 20 2.71 -2.38 -21.27
N PHE A 21 2.73 -3.69 -21.57
CA PHE A 21 1.61 -4.33 -22.25
C PHE A 21 0.30 -4.29 -21.45
N ALA A 22 0.37 -4.50 -20.13
CA ALA A 22 -0.79 -4.38 -19.24
C ALA A 22 -1.39 -2.96 -19.30
N ASN A 23 -0.55 -1.92 -19.18
CA ASN A 23 -0.97 -0.52 -19.23
C ASN A 23 -1.50 -0.08 -20.61
N GLN A 24 -1.15 -0.79 -21.70
CA GLN A 24 -1.67 -0.53 -23.04
C GLN A 24 -2.97 -1.30 -23.35
N GLY A 25 -3.68 -1.74 -22.30
CA GLY A 25 -4.96 -2.42 -22.42
C GLY A 25 -4.84 -3.93 -22.60
N GLY A 26 -3.70 -4.55 -22.27
CA GLY A 26 -3.54 -6.00 -22.12
C GLY A 26 -3.76 -6.86 -23.38
N LYS A 27 -4.14 -6.27 -24.51
CA LYS A 27 -4.49 -6.96 -25.75
C LYS A 27 -3.31 -6.98 -26.71
N LEU A 28 -2.70 -8.16 -26.86
CA LEU A 28 -1.63 -8.39 -27.83
C LEU A 28 -2.19 -8.59 -29.24
N ASN A 29 -1.47 -8.10 -30.25
CA ASN A 29 -1.77 -8.44 -31.64
C ASN A 29 -1.47 -9.92 -31.89
N TYR A 30 -2.34 -10.60 -32.65
CA TYR A 30 -2.23 -12.03 -33.00
C TYR A 30 -0.81 -12.49 -33.41
N PHE A 31 -0.10 -11.69 -34.23
CA PHE A 31 1.27 -12.05 -34.64
C PHE A 31 2.25 -12.07 -33.47
N LEU A 32 2.13 -11.11 -32.55
CA LEU A 32 2.98 -11.01 -31.36
C LEU A 32 2.62 -12.09 -30.34
N THR A 33 1.34 -12.40 -30.15
CA THR A 33 0.86 -13.52 -29.34
C THR A 33 1.54 -14.82 -29.77
N ASN A 34 1.43 -15.18 -31.06
CA ASN A 34 2.02 -16.39 -31.60
C ASN A 34 3.56 -16.43 -31.47
N LEU A 35 4.22 -15.27 -31.56
CA LEU A 35 5.67 -15.20 -31.42
C LEU A 35 6.11 -15.42 -29.97
N ILE A 36 5.43 -14.77 -29.01
CA ILE A 36 5.70 -14.96 -27.58
C ILE A 36 5.45 -16.42 -27.20
N GLU A 37 4.33 -17.01 -27.62
CA GLU A 37 4.02 -18.43 -27.34
C GLU A 37 5.11 -19.38 -27.84
N LYS A 38 5.56 -19.19 -29.09
CA LYS A 38 6.65 -20.00 -29.66
C LYS A 38 7.96 -19.86 -28.90
N GLU A 39 8.32 -18.66 -28.48
CA GLU A 39 9.56 -18.41 -27.73
C GLU A 39 9.49 -18.97 -26.32
N LEU A 40 8.33 -18.86 -25.65
CA LEU A 40 8.09 -19.50 -24.35
C LEU A 40 8.21 -21.03 -24.43
N GLU A 41 7.65 -21.65 -25.47
CA GLU A 41 7.76 -23.08 -25.71
C GLU A 41 9.21 -23.49 -26.04
N TYR A 42 9.88 -22.72 -26.89
CA TYR A 42 11.28 -22.95 -27.23
C TYR A 42 12.17 -22.91 -25.98
N TYR A 43 12.07 -21.87 -25.14
CA TYR A 43 12.87 -21.77 -23.92
C TYR A 43 12.55 -22.89 -22.92
N LYS A 44 11.27 -23.28 -22.78
CA LYS A 44 10.90 -24.43 -21.95
C LYS A 44 11.53 -25.74 -22.47
N SER A 45 11.60 -25.93 -23.78
CA SER A 45 12.24 -27.10 -24.38
C SER A 45 13.76 -27.13 -24.16
N LEU A 46 14.43 -25.97 -24.15
CA LEU A 46 15.87 -25.89 -23.88
C LEU A 46 16.20 -26.23 -22.42
N GLU A 47 15.40 -25.74 -21.49
CA GLU A 47 15.52 -26.04 -20.06
C GLU A 47 15.28 -27.54 -19.77
N GLY A 48 14.22 -28.12 -20.35
CA GLY A 48 13.88 -29.54 -20.15
C GLY A 48 14.88 -30.52 -20.76
N ASN A 49 15.58 -30.13 -21.82
CA ASN A 49 16.63 -30.95 -22.47
C ASN A 49 18.04 -30.65 -21.92
N GLU A 50 18.16 -29.87 -20.84
CA GLU A 50 19.42 -29.45 -20.22
C GLU A 50 20.47 -28.86 -21.18
N LYS A 51 20.04 -28.14 -22.22
CA LYS A 51 20.91 -27.54 -23.25
C LYS A 51 21.62 -26.27 -22.74
N LYS A 52 22.47 -26.43 -21.72
CA LYS A 52 23.14 -25.34 -20.97
C LYS A 52 23.97 -24.41 -21.88
N GLU A 53 24.59 -24.94 -22.93
CA GLU A 53 25.39 -24.15 -23.87
C GLU A 53 24.53 -23.21 -24.74
N GLU A 54 23.40 -23.70 -25.25
CA GLU A 54 22.45 -22.88 -26.02
C GLU A 54 21.81 -21.79 -25.14
N ILE A 55 21.44 -22.13 -23.90
CA ILE A 55 20.93 -21.18 -22.90
C ILE A 55 21.96 -20.07 -22.60
N ALA A 56 23.21 -20.45 -22.35
CA ALA A 56 24.29 -19.49 -22.09
C ALA A 56 24.54 -18.56 -23.30
N LEU A 57 24.43 -19.08 -24.52
CA LEU A 57 24.56 -18.30 -25.74
C LEU A 57 23.41 -17.29 -25.89
N ILE A 58 22.17 -17.69 -25.64
CA ILE A 58 21.00 -16.80 -25.67
C ILE A 58 21.15 -15.68 -24.64
N LEU A 59 21.51 -16.02 -23.39
CA LEU A 59 21.67 -15.04 -22.31
C LEU A 59 22.85 -14.09 -22.55
N ARG A 60 23.89 -14.53 -23.26
CA ARG A 60 25.02 -13.67 -23.67
C ARG A 60 24.56 -12.60 -24.66
N HIS A 61 23.63 -12.92 -25.56
CA HIS A 61 23.10 -11.99 -26.55
C HIS A 61 21.93 -11.15 -26.00
N SER A 62 21.13 -11.70 -25.09
CA SER A 62 20.10 -10.96 -24.37
C SER A 62 19.90 -11.50 -22.95
N LYS A 63 20.33 -10.71 -21.97
CA LYS A 63 20.27 -11.06 -20.55
C LYS A 63 18.84 -11.33 -20.03
N ASN A 64 17.84 -10.74 -20.68
CA ASN A 64 16.43 -10.85 -20.28
C ASN A 64 15.58 -11.68 -21.27
N ALA A 65 16.19 -12.46 -22.18
CA ALA A 65 15.42 -13.23 -23.16
C ALA A 65 14.62 -14.35 -22.51
N ILE A 66 15.24 -15.10 -21.59
CA ILE A 66 14.63 -16.28 -20.98
C ILE A 66 13.84 -15.85 -19.75
N PRO A 67 12.50 -15.91 -19.77
CA PRO A 67 11.67 -15.53 -18.64
C PRO A 67 11.81 -16.53 -17.50
N SER A 68 11.88 -16.02 -16.29
CA SER A 68 11.84 -16.82 -15.07
C SER A 68 10.52 -17.58 -14.92
N PRO A 69 10.44 -18.60 -14.05
CA PRO A 69 9.19 -19.32 -13.80
C PRO A 69 8.00 -18.40 -13.47
N VAL A 70 8.20 -17.37 -12.64
CA VAL A 70 7.13 -16.42 -12.29
C VAL A 70 6.78 -15.51 -13.47
N MET A 71 7.78 -15.01 -14.21
CA MET A 71 7.51 -14.17 -15.37
C MET A 71 6.75 -14.92 -16.48
N ARG A 72 7.03 -16.21 -16.66
CA ARG A 72 6.27 -17.08 -17.57
C ARG A 72 4.78 -17.15 -17.21
N LYS A 73 4.45 -17.27 -15.92
CA LYS A 73 3.06 -17.26 -15.45
C LYS A 73 2.37 -15.96 -15.81
N TYR A 74 3.03 -14.82 -15.55
CA TYR A 74 2.48 -13.52 -15.92
C TYR A 74 2.24 -13.36 -17.43
N TRP A 75 3.17 -13.83 -18.28
CA TRP A 75 2.95 -13.85 -19.72
C TRP A 75 1.78 -14.75 -20.12
N GLN A 76 1.63 -15.92 -19.52
CA GLN A 76 0.49 -16.80 -19.76
C GLN A 76 -0.83 -16.13 -19.35
N LEU A 77 -0.87 -15.41 -18.23
CA LEU A 77 -2.04 -14.63 -17.82
C LEU A 77 -2.37 -13.53 -18.84
N LEU A 78 -1.37 -12.85 -19.39
CA LEU A 78 -1.58 -11.84 -20.44
C LEU A 78 -2.11 -12.47 -21.73
N LEU A 79 -1.48 -13.55 -22.20
CA LEU A 79 -1.83 -14.25 -23.43
C LEU A 79 -3.24 -14.86 -23.38
N THR A 80 -3.68 -15.31 -22.20
CA THR A 80 -5.02 -15.86 -21.97
C THR A 80 -6.07 -14.78 -21.65
N GLY A 81 -5.70 -13.50 -21.71
CA GLY A 81 -6.60 -12.38 -21.45
C GLY A 81 -7.07 -12.27 -20.00
N ARG A 82 -6.28 -12.78 -19.05
CA ARG A 82 -6.54 -12.71 -17.60
C ARG A 82 -5.93 -11.48 -16.93
N ILE A 83 -5.10 -10.71 -17.64
CA ILE A 83 -4.66 -9.39 -17.17
C ILE A 83 -5.74 -8.35 -17.43
N ASP A 84 -6.03 -7.57 -16.40
CA ASP A 84 -6.99 -6.48 -16.45
C ASP A 84 -6.50 -5.37 -17.38
N SER A 85 -7.45 -4.80 -18.13
CA SER A 85 -7.23 -3.78 -19.17
C SER A 85 -8.19 -2.60 -19.03
N THR A 86 -8.93 -2.53 -17.91
CA THR A 86 -10.19 -1.78 -17.80
C THR A 86 -10.07 -0.28 -18.08
N GLN A 87 -10.79 0.10 -19.14
CA GLN A 87 -11.43 1.39 -19.39
C GLN A 87 -12.98 1.26 -19.29
N ASN A 88 -13.51 0.24 -18.60
CA ASN A 88 -14.93 -0.17 -18.69
C ASN A 88 -15.72 0.07 -17.40
N ASN A 89 -16.02 1.34 -17.08
CA ASN A 89 -16.58 1.70 -15.77
C ASN A 89 -18.12 1.60 -15.66
N PHE A 90 -18.87 1.22 -16.71
CA PHE A 90 -20.36 1.31 -16.68
C PHE A 90 -21.14 0.13 -17.28
N GLU A 91 -20.51 -0.95 -17.74
CA GLU A 91 -21.21 -2.04 -18.45
C GLU A 91 -22.14 -2.88 -17.55
N LEU A 92 -21.81 -3.04 -16.26
CA LEU A 92 -22.62 -3.82 -15.33
C LEU A 92 -23.95 -3.13 -14.97
N HIS A 93 -23.97 -1.80 -14.84
CA HIS A 93 -25.23 -1.06 -14.62
C HIS A 93 -26.17 -1.17 -15.83
N GLN A 94 -25.62 -1.17 -17.05
CA GLN A 94 -26.40 -1.42 -18.27
C GLN A 94 -26.97 -2.84 -18.27
N TRP A 95 -26.18 -3.83 -17.85
CA TRP A 95 -26.65 -5.20 -17.69
C TRP A 95 -27.78 -5.31 -16.67
N VAL A 96 -27.67 -4.65 -15.51
CA VAL A 96 -28.71 -4.59 -14.48
C VAL A 96 -30.01 -4.01 -15.04
N ALA A 97 -29.93 -2.92 -15.81
CA ALA A 97 -31.09 -2.31 -16.45
C ALA A 97 -31.78 -3.24 -17.46
N GLN A 98 -31.00 -3.97 -18.27
CA GLN A 98 -31.51 -4.97 -19.21
C GLN A 98 -32.16 -6.15 -18.47
N PHE A 99 -31.54 -6.64 -17.41
CA PHE A 99 -32.10 -7.72 -16.59
C PHE A 99 -33.45 -7.34 -15.95
N LYS A 100 -33.59 -6.09 -15.46
CA LYS A 100 -34.86 -5.61 -14.89
C LYS A 100 -35.99 -5.59 -15.93
N GLN A 101 -35.68 -5.37 -17.20
CA GLN A 101 -36.66 -5.33 -18.30
C GLN A 101 -36.99 -6.74 -18.82
N ASP A 102 -35.98 -7.55 -19.10
CA ASP A 102 -36.11 -8.79 -19.87
C ASP A 102 -35.99 -10.08 -19.04
N GLY A 103 -35.58 -10.00 -17.77
CA GLY A 103 -35.24 -11.14 -16.93
C GLY A 103 -33.94 -11.84 -17.34
N LEU A 104 -33.67 -13.04 -16.79
CA LEU A 104 -32.46 -13.79 -17.12
C LEU A 104 -32.58 -14.49 -18.49
N THR A 105 -32.11 -13.84 -19.55
CA THR A 105 -31.93 -14.51 -20.85
C THR A 105 -30.58 -15.23 -20.93
N VAL A 106 -30.42 -16.16 -21.87
CA VAL A 106 -29.13 -16.86 -22.11
C VAL A 106 -28.00 -15.87 -22.44
N ALA A 107 -28.30 -14.85 -23.25
CA ALA A 107 -27.35 -13.80 -23.60
C ALA A 107 -26.94 -12.97 -22.38
N LEU A 108 -27.90 -12.57 -21.54
CA LEU A 108 -27.60 -11.86 -20.29
C LEU A 108 -26.81 -12.73 -19.31
N LYS A 109 -27.13 -14.03 -19.19
CA LYS A 109 -26.34 -14.96 -18.39
C LYS A 109 -24.89 -15.08 -18.87
N MET A 110 -24.65 -15.14 -20.19
CA MET A 110 -23.29 -15.13 -20.75
C MET A 110 -22.56 -13.81 -20.47
N LYS A 111 -23.24 -12.68 -20.72
CA LYS A 111 -22.68 -11.35 -20.45
C LYS A 111 -22.34 -11.14 -18.97
N LEU A 112 -23.18 -11.61 -18.05
CA LEU A 112 -22.90 -11.51 -16.61
C LEU A 112 -21.62 -12.26 -16.23
N ARG A 113 -21.39 -13.45 -16.80
CA ARG A 113 -20.15 -14.20 -16.56
C ARG A 113 -18.91 -13.46 -17.03
N GLU A 114 -18.99 -12.78 -18.17
CA GLU A 114 -17.88 -11.97 -18.69
C GLU A 114 -17.61 -10.77 -17.78
N LEU A 115 -18.67 -10.08 -17.34
CA LEU A 115 -18.62 -8.90 -16.47
C LEU A 115 -18.10 -9.22 -15.06
N LEU A 116 -18.39 -10.42 -14.55
CA LEU A 116 -17.90 -10.92 -13.26
C LEU A 116 -16.67 -11.82 -13.39
N SER A 117 -16.05 -11.89 -14.57
CA SER A 117 -14.86 -12.73 -14.78
C SER A 117 -13.69 -12.18 -13.96
N PRO A 118 -12.98 -13.02 -13.18
CA PRO A 118 -11.82 -12.56 -12.42
C PRO A 118 -10.63 -12.26 -13.35
N LYS A 119 -9.94 -11.16 -13.05
CA LYS A 119 -8.77 -10.62 -13.76
C LYS A 119 -7.70 -10.21 -12.76
N ILE A 120 -6.47 -10.06 -13.24
CA ILE A 120 -5.34 -9.56 -12.45
C ILE A 120 -4.94 -8.17 -12.94
N SER A 121 -5.03 -7.18 -12.06
CA SER A 121 -4.46 -5.85 -12.29
C SER A 121 -2.99 -5.85 -11.91
N LEU A 122 -2.13 -5.58 -12.89
CA LEU A 122 -0.69 -5.50 -12.66
C LEU A 122 -0.28 -4.07 -12.39
N ARG A 123 0.40 -3.86 -11.26
CA ARG A 123 0.97 -2.58 -10.88
C ARG A 123 2.45 -2.75 -10.62
N LYS A 124 3.18 -1.66 -10.75
CA LYS A 124 4.55 -1.65 -10.24
C LYS A 124 4.49 -1.80 -8.73
N PHE A 125 5.18 -2.80 -8.19
CA PHE A 125 5.25 -3.03 -6.74
C PHE A 125 5.73 -1.75 -6.04
N VAL A 126 4.96 -1.31 -5.04
CA VAL A 126 5.30 -0.18 -4.18
C VAL A 126 5.63 -0.75 -2.81
N SER A 127 6.91 -1.01 -2.55
CA SER A 127 7.34 -1.54 -1.25
C SER A 127 7.05 -0.55 -0.12
N THR A 128 6.40 -1.04 0.93
CA THR A 128 6.47 -0.44 2.26
C THR A 128 7.74 -0.93 2.98
N ARG A 129 8.82 -0.16 2.82
CA ARG A 129 9.96 0.05 3.75
C ARG A 129 10.77 -1.11 4.35
N GLN A 130 10.61 -2.39 4.00
CA GLN A 130 11.43 -3.44 4.65
C GLN A 130 11.94 -4.62 3.81
N GLU A 131 11.75 -4.65 2.48
CA GLU A 131 12.16 -5.81 1.67
C GLU A 131 12.89 -5.43 0.38
N ILE A 132 14.06 -4.79 0.47
CA ILE A 132 14.92 -4.59 -0.72
C ILE A 132 16.38 -4.99 -0.43
N GLY A 133 16.57 -6.22 0.04
CA GLY A 133 17.87 -6.88 0.02
C GLY A 133 17.75 -8.21 -0.73
N ASN A 134 18.14 -8.23 -2.02
CA ASN A 134 18.08 -9.37 -2.96
C ASN A 134 16.70 -9.71 -3.56
N SER A 135 15.92 -8.71 -3.95
CA SER A 135 14.67 -8.97 -4.65
C SER A 135 14.89 -9.33 -6.13
N SER A 136 14.52 -10.57 -6.53
CA SER A 136 14.40 -11.02 -7.92
C SER A 136 13.60 -10.04 -8.79
N PRO A 137 13.82 -9.97 -10.12
CA PRO A 137 13.07 -9.08 -11.03
C PRO A 137 11.54 -9.17 -10.87
N GLU A 138 11.06 -10.33 -10.44
CA GLU A 138 9.67 -10.70 -10.19
C GLU A 138 8.99 -9.86 -9.08
N LEU A 139 9.75 -9.38 -8.09
CA LEU A 139 9.26 -8.56 -6.97
C LEU A 139 8.94 -7.10 -7.35
N LEU A 140 9.07 -6.76 -8.64
CA LEU A 140 8.72 -5.44 -9.18
C LEU A 140 7.26 -5.36 -9.69
N ILE A 141 6.54 -6.47 -9.74
CA ILE A 141 5.13 -6.52 -10.17
C ILE A 141 4.26 -6.94 -8.98
N ASP A 142 3.29 -6.11 -8.62
CA ASP A 142 2.20 -6.49 -7.73
C ASP A 142 0.95 -6.80 -8.55
N GLY A 143 0.45 -8.04 -8.45
CA GLY A 143 -0.78 -8.47 -9.10
C GLY A 143 -1.94 -8.48 -8.10
N GLU A 144 -2.94 -7.63 -8.31
CA GLU A 144 -4.16 -7.56 -7.50
C GLU A 144 -5.32 -8.25 -8.22
N LEU A 145 -6.08 -9.08 -7.52
CA LEU A 145 -7.28 -9.71 -8.06
C LEU A 145 -8.42 -8.69 -8.19
N ARG A 146 -9.05 -8.62 -9.35
CA ARG A 146 -10.21 -7.78 -9.66
C ARG A 146 -11.24 -8.57 -10.46
N LEU A 147 -12.41 -7.99 -10.66
CA LEU A 147 -13.38 -8.46 -11.66
C LEU A 147 -13.26 -7.61 -12.92
N THR A 148 -13.79 -8.10 -14.05
CA THR A 148 -13.85 -7.31 -15.31
C THR A 148 -14.60 -5.99 -15.14
N SER A 149 -15.59 -5.94 -14.25
CA SER A 149 -16.34 -4.71 -13.93
C SER A 149 -15.93 -4.16 -12.57
N ASP A 150 -15.94 -2.83 -12.45
CA ASP A 150 -15.79 -2.11 -11.18
C ASP A 150 -17.16 -1.81 -10.54
N HIS A 151 -17.17 -1.44 -9.25
CA HIS A 151 -18.35 -1.02 -8.48
C HIS A 151 -19.46 -2.08 -8.40
N VAL A 152 -19.07 -3.36 -8.39
CA VAL A 152 -19.97 -4.51 -8.49
C VAL A 152 -20.95 -4.57 -7.33
N HIS A 153 -20.49 -4.30 -6.11
CA HIS A 153 -21.34 -4.27 -4.91
C HIS A 153 -22.49 -3.26 -5.03
N SER A 154 -22.24 -2.09 -5.63
CA SER A 154 -23.26 -1.07 -5.84
C SER A 154 -24.27 -1.49 -6.90
N ALA A 155 -23.79 -2.00 -8.04
CA ALA A 155 -24.64 -2.39 -9.15
C ALA A 155 -25.56 -3.57 -8.80
N LEU A 156 -25.02 -4.61 -8.14
CA LEU A 156 -25.78 -5.80 -7.76
C LEU A 156 -26.61 -5.60 -6.50
N GLY A 157 -26.23 -4.66 -5.61
CA GLY A 157 -27.01 -4.32 -4.43
C GLY A 157 -28.45 -3.91 -4.75
N GLU A 158 -28.68 -3.26 -5.90
CA GLU A 158 -30.02 -2.93 -6.38
C GLU A 158 -30.88 -4.16 -6.73
N LEU A 159 -30.28 -5.24 -7.22
CA LEU A 159 -31.00 -6.44 -7.66
C LEU A 159 -31.53 -7.27 -6.50
N SER A 160 -30.92 -7.18 -5.31
CA SER A 160 -31.37 -7.91 -4.12
C SER A 160 -32.84 -7.67 -3.76
N LYS A 161 -33.42 -6.55 -4.21
CA LYS A 161 -34.80 -6.13 -3.98
C LYS A 161 -35.78 -6.61 -5.06
N GLU A 162 -35.28 -7.07 -6.19
CA GLU A 162 -36.10 -7.49 -7.34
C GLU A 162 -36.52 -8.96 -7.19
N ALA A 163 -37.81 -9.25 -7.37
CA ALA A 163 -38.32 -10.62 -7.20
C ALA A 163 -37.74 -11.59 -8.24
N ASN A 164 -37.63 -11.14 -9.49
CA ASN A 164 -37.07 -11.91 -10.59
C ASN A 164 -35.58 -12.27 -10.40
N TRP A 165 -34.85 -11.53 -9.56
CA TRP A 165 -33.46 -11.86 -9.20
C TRP A 165 -33.40 -13.15 -8.39
N LYS A 166 -34.29 -13.33 -7.42
CA LYS A 166 -34.35 -14.56 -6.62
C LYS A 166 -34.66 -15.78 -7.49
N ASP A 167 -35.54 -15.64 -8.47
CA ASP A 167 -35.88 -16.72 -9.41
C ASP A 167 -34.71 -17.10 -10.35
N ALA A 168 -33.83 -16.15 -10.64
CA ALA A 168 -32.66 -16.35 -11.49
C ALA A 168 -31.48 -17.04 -10.76
N LEU A 169 -31.37 -16.87 -9.45
CA LEU A 169 -30.24 -17.30 -8.64
C LEU A 169 -29.90 -18.81 -8.76
N PRO A 170 -30.86 -19.75 -8.71
CA PRO A 170 -30.54 -21.18 -8.86
C PRO A 170 -29.88 -21.53 -10.20
N GLN A 171 -30.20 -20.78 -11.25
CA GLN A 171 -29.61 -20.99 -12.58
C GLN A 171 -28.18 -20.43 -12.68
N LEU A 172 -27.73 -19.64 -11.71
CA LEU A 172 -26.42 -18.97 -11.71
C LEU A 172 -25.44 -19.56 -10.67
N LEU A 173 -25.89 -20.45 -9.79
CA LEU A 173 -25.06 -21.04 -8.72
C LEU A 173 -23.77 -21.69 -9.25
N ASP A 174 -23.86 -22.48 -10.32
CA ASP A 174 -22.70 -23.13 -10.92
C ASP A 174 -21.75 -22.11 -11.57
N ASP A 175 -22.29 -21.07 -12.20
CA ASP A 175 -21.48 -20.01 -12.83
C ASP A 175 -20.74 -19.19 -11.78
N PHE A 176 -21.39 -18.82 -10.67
CA PHE A 176 -20.73 -18.12 -9.57
C PHE A 176 -19.68 -18.99 -8.88
N THR A 177 -19.97 -20.28 -8.66
CA THR A 177 -19.00 -21.25 -8.11
C THR A 177 -17.77 -21.35 -9.00
N MET A 178 -17.95 -21.43 -10.32
CA MET A 178 -16.85 -21.45 -11.29
C MET A 178 -16.04 -20.15 -11.23
N LEU A 179 -16.69 -18.99 -11.21
CA LEU A 179 -16.01 -17.70 -11.14
C LEU A 179 -15.19 -17.53 -9.86
N LEU A 180 -15.71 -17.97 -8.70
CA LEU A 180 -14.92 -17.96 -7.46
C LEU A 180 -13.74 -18.91 -7.54
N ARG A 181 -13.91 -20.10 -8.15
CA ARG A 181 -12.81 -21.04 -8.35
C ARG A 181 -11.71 -20.42 -9.20
N ASP A 182 -12.06 -19.86 -10.36
CA ASP A 182 -11.14 -19.15 -11.25
C ASP A 182 -10.41 -18.02 -10.48
N ALA A 183 -11.11 -17.29 -9.60
CA ALA A 183 -10.53 -16.20 -8.83
C ALA A 183 -9.44 -16.68 -7.85
N ILE A 184 -9.69 -17.78 -7.13
CA ILE A 184 -8.72 -18.33 -6.18
C ILE A 184 -7.57 -19.06 -6.90
N GLU A 185 -7.85 -19.74 -8.02
CA GLU A 185 -6.82 -20.33 -8.87
C GLU A 185 -5.86 -19.25 -9.40
N LEU A 186 -6.38 -18.07 -9.80
CA LEU A 186 -5.55 -16.92 -10.18
C LEU A 186 -4.71 -16.40 -9.01
N LYS A 187 -5.27 -16.31 -7.78
CA LYS A 187 -4.47 -15.95 -6.59
C LYS A 187 -3.37 -16.98 -6.32
N ALA A 188 -3.67 -18.27 -6.48
CA ALA A 188 -2.70 -19.35 -6.28
C ALA A 188 -1.58 -19.31 -7.32
N GLU A 189 -1.89 -18.98 -8.58
CA GLU A 189 -0.88 -18.78 -9.62
C GLU A 189 0.12 -17.67 -9.27
N LEU A 190 -0.35 -16.61 -8.60
CA LEU A 190 0.46 -15.51 -8.09
C LEU A 190 1.15 -15.80 -6.75
N GLY A 191 1.01 -17.01 -6.19
CA GLY A 191 1.56 -17.36 -4.88
C GLY A 191 0.86 -16.67 -3.69
N LYS A 192 -0.31 -16.07 -3.91
CA LYS A 192 -1.13 -15.38 -2.90
C LYS A 192 -2.20 -16.28 -2.27
N ALA A 193 -2.27 -17.55 -2.68
CA ALA A 193 -3.12 -18.57 -2.11
C ALA A 193 -2.47 -19.96 -2.25
N THR A 194 -2.80 -20.86 -1.34
CA THR A 194 -2.39 -22.26 -1.31
C THR A 194 -3.57 -23.13 -0.90
N GLU A 195 -3.43 -24.44 -0.98
CA GLU A 195 -4.46 -25.39 -0.50
C GLU A 195 -4.70 -25.28 1.00
N LEU A 196 -3.76 -24.72 1.76
CA LEU A 196 -3.86 -24.58 3.22
C LEU A 196 -4.26 -23.17 3.68
N ALA A 197 -4.01 -22.15 2.85
CA ALA A 197 -4.24 -20.76 3.19
C ALA A 197 -4.58 -19.93 1.93
N ASP A 198 -5.76 -19.30 1.91
CA ASP A 198 -6.20 -18.42 0.82
C ASP A 198 -6.52 -16.99 1.27
N MET A 199 -6.47 -16.75 2.59
CA MET A 199 -6.69 -15.46 3.25
C MET A 199 -8.09 -14.89 2.99
N THR A 200 -9.04 -15.70 2.55
CA THR A 200 -10.41 -15.24 2.28
C THR A 200 -11.15 -14.84 3.54
N TYR A 201 -10.75 -15.36 4.71
CA TYR A 201 -11.29 -14.90 6.00
C TYR A 201 -10.91 -13.45 6.31
N ILE A 202 -9.92 -12.88 5.61
CA ILE A 202 -9.59 -11.46 5.71
C ILE A 202 -10.51 -10.62 4.83
N ALA A 203 -10.58 -10.96 3.54
CA ALA A 203 -11.34 -10.20 2.56
C ALA A 203 -12.87 -10.31 2.78
N GLN A 204 -13.36 -11.49 3.17
CA GLN A 204 -14.75 -11.76 3.49
C GLN A 204 -14.82 -12.55 4.83
N PRO A 205 -14.87 -11.87 5.99
CA PRO A 205 -14.76 -12.51 7.31
C PRO A 205 -15.85 -13.53 7.64
N SER A 206 -17.06 -13.38 7.12
CA SER A 206 -18.09 -14.42 7.21
C SER A 206 -18.76 -14.68 5.87
N ILE A 207 -19.06 -15.96 5.61
CA ILE A 207 -19.96 -16.33 4.51
C ILE A 207 -21.36 -15.76 4.79
N SER A 208 -21.88 -15.94 5.99
CA SER A 208 -23.18 -15.37 6.38
C SER A 208 -23.15 -13.84 6.33
N GLU A 209 -24.31 -13.19 6.19
CA GLU A 209 -24.40 -11.75 6.38
C GLU A 209 -23.93 -11.37 7.78
N HIS A 210 -23.02 -10.40 7.84
CA HIS A 210 -22.42 -9.96 9.09
C HIS A 210 -21.85 -8.55 8.94
N SER A 211 -21.85 -7.76 10.03
CA SER A 211 -21.32 -6.39 10.05
C SER A 211 -19.82 -6.31 9.72
N GLN A 212 -19.10 -7.42 9.90
CA GLN A 212 -17.68 -7.55 9.57
C GLN A 212 -17.42 -7.66 8.05
N ASN A 213 -18.43 -7.93 7.23
CA ASN A 213 -18.25 -8.00 5.77
C ASN A 213 -18.25 -6.56 5.20
N ARG A 214 -17.06 -5.93 5.14
CA ARG A 214 -16.89 -4.52 4.78
C ARG A 214 -16.89 -4.22 3.27
N LYS A 215 -16.88 -5.26 2.41
CA LYS A 215 -16.98 -5.14 0.94
C LYS A 215 -15.90 -4.23 0.31
N PHE A 216 -14.67 -4.28 0.85
CA PHE A 216 -13.56 -3.48 0.34
C PHE A 216 -13.14 -3.88 -1.08
N ASP A 217 -13.14 -5.18 -1.37
CA ASP A 217 -12.77 -5.73 -2.67
C ASP A 217 -14.03 -6.15 -3.45
N ASP A 218 -14.15 -5.74 -4.70
CA ASP A 218 -15.32 -6.07 -5.54
C ASP A 218 -15.45 -7.59 -5.79
N TRP A 219 -14.33 -8.33 -5.87
CA TRP A 219 -14.34 -9.76 -6.17
C TRP A 219 -15.01 -10.60 -5.06
N THR A 220 -15.06 -10.12 -3.81
CA THR A 220 -15.72 -10.86 -2.72
C THR A 220 -17.23 -10.98 -2.91
N THR A 221 -17.82 -10.17 -3.81
CA THR A 221 -19.21 -10.31 -4.24
C THR A 221 -19.51 -11.73 -4.74
N LEU A 222 -18.54 -12.42 -5.36
CA LEU A 222 -18.73 -13.81 -5.81
C LEU A 222 -19.08 -14.75 -4.65
N ILE A 223 -18.55 -14.51 -3.45
CA ILE A 223 -18.86 -15.30 -2.25
C ILE A 223 -20.30 -15.03 -1.79
N GLU A 224 -20.72 -13.77 -1.79
CA GLU A 224 -22.10 -13.38 -1.45
C GLU A 224 -23.11 -13.94 -2.46
N LEU A 225 -22.78 -13.89 -3.75
CA LEU A 225 -23.60 -14.44 -4.82
C LEU A 225 -23.75 -15.96 -4.72
N ILE A 226 -22.68 -16.71 -4.41
CA ILE A 226 -22.75 -18.15 -4.19
C ILE A 226 -23.63 -18.46 -2.98
N ARG A 227 -23.43 -17.74 -1.87
CA ARG A 227 -24.24 -17.91 -0.66
C ARG A 227 -25.73 -17.70 -0.95
N ASP A 228 -26.08 -16.58 -1.56
CA ASP A 228 -27.48 -16.23 -1.85
C ASP A 228 -28.08 -17.22 -2.85
N ALA A 229 -27.32 -17.58 -3.89
CA ALA A 229 -27.74 -18.57 -4.86
C ALA A 229 -27.96 -19.95 -4.22
N TRP A 230 -27.05 -20.37 -3.35
CA TRP A 230 -27.17 -21.65 -2.65
C TRP A 230 -28.35 -21.65 -1.68
N LEU A 231 -28.58 -20.58 -0.93
CA LEU A 231 -29.74 -20.43 -0.03
C LEU A 231 -31.05 -20.56 -0.79
N VAL A 232 -31.22 -19.86 -1.92
CA VAL A 232 -32.44 -19.99 -2.73
C VAL A 232 -32.54 -21.38 -3.35
N THR A 233 -31.45 -21.91 -3.89
CA THR A 233 -31.41 -23.28 -4.46
C THR A 233 -31.77 -24.32 -3.41
N SER A 234 -31.37 -24.13 -2.15
CA SER A 234 -31.69 -25.06 -1.06
C SER A 234 -33.20 -25.20 -0.82
N VAL A 235 -33.95 -24.10 -1.02
CA VAL A 235 -35.40 -24.10 -0.85
C VAL A 235 -36.10 -24.63 -2.09
N CYS A 236 -35.67 -24.19 -3.28
CA CYS A 236 -36.36 -24.53 -4.54
C CYS A 236 -35.95 -25.87 -5.14
N TYR A 237 -34.67 -26.24 -5.01
CA TYR A 237 -34.04 -27.40 -5.67
C TYR A 237 -33.04 -28.09 -4.72
N PRO A 238 -33.53 -28.74 -3.64
CA PRO A 238 -32.67 -29.22 -2.56
C PRO A 238 -31.61 -30.24 -3.01
N GLU A 239 -31.94 -31.14 -3.95
CA GLU A 239 -30.96 -32.08 -4.50
C GLU A 239 -29.81 -31.38 -5.22
N GLN A 240 -30.11 -30.30 -5.96
CA GLN A 240 -29.10 -29.50 -6.65
C GLN A 240 -28.19 -28.76 -5.65
N ALA A 241 -28.77 -28.19 -4.59
CA ALA A 241 -28.00 -27.54 -3.52
C ALA A 241 -27.10 -28.53 -2.77
N LEU A 242 -27.58 -29.75 -2.50
CA LEU A 242 -26.79 -30.82 -1.90
C LEU A 242 -25.61 -31.21 -2.79
N PHE A 243 -25.87 -31.39 -4.09
CA PHE A 243 -24.83 -31.73 -5.06
C PHE A 243 -23.77 -30.63 -5.14
N ALA A 244 -24.18 -29.36 -5.19
CA ALA A 244 -23.27 -28.22 -5.19
C ALA A 244 -22.38 -28.19 -3.94
N ALA A 245 -22.97 -28.37 -2.75
CA ALA A 245 -22.21 -28.38 -1.49
C ALA A 245 -21.22 -29.56 -1.43
N LYS A 246 -21.63 -30.77 -1.85
CA LYS A 246 -20.73 -31.93 -1.95
C LYS A 246 -19.61 -31.71 -2.95
N LYS A 247 -19.87 -31.04 -4.07
CA LYS A 247 -18.88 -30.75 -5.10
C LYS A 247 -17.75 -29.86 -4.58
N TRP A 248 -18.03 -28.93 -3.67
CA TRP A 248 -17.03 -28.03 -3.09
C TRP A 248 -15.89 -28.75 -2.34
N GLN A 249 -16.10 -29.98 -1.86
CA GLN A 249 -15.05 -30.75 -1.19
C GLN A 249 -13.86 -31.08 -2.10
N PHE A 250 -14.09 -31.17 -3.41
CA PHE A 250 -13.08 -31.47 -4.41
C PHE A 250 -12.27 -30.25 -4.83
N TYR A 251 -12.62 -29.06 -4.34
CA TYR A 251 -11.79 -27.86 -4.52
C TYR A 251 -10.85 -27.74 -3.32
N PRO A 252 -9.54 -27.56 -3.55
CA PRO A 252 -8.55 -27.67 -2.47
C PRO A 252 -8.48 -26.43 -1.58
N TYR A 253 -9.08 -25.31 -1.98
CA TYR A 253 -8.90 -24.03 -1.29
C TYR A 253 -9.82 -23.86 -0.07
N PRO A 254 -9.33 -23.24 1.03
CA PRO A 254 -10.10 -23.05 2.27
C PRO A 254 -11.48 -22.42 2.11
N ILE A 255 -11.68 -21.46 1.20
CA ILE A 255 -12.99 -20.82 0.97
C ILE A 255 -14.09 -21.83 0.64
N PHE A 256 -13.76 -22.94 -0.04
CA PHE A 256 -14.73 -23.97 -0.36
C PHE A 256 -15.08 -24.82 0.87
N ARG A 257 -14.13 -25.01 1.82
CA ARG A 257 -14.43 -25.59 3.14
C ARG A 257 -15.36 -24.66 3.94
N ARG A 258 -15.14 -23.35 3.89
CA ARG A 258 -16.02 -22.36 4.53
C ARG A 258 -17.43 -22.42 3.96
N LEU A 259 -17.58 -22.50 2.63
CA LEU A 259 -18.88 -22.66 1.97
C LEU A 259 -19.57 -23.97 2.36
N MET A 260 -18.83 -25.08 2.44
CA MET A 260 -19.35 -26.37 2.93
C MET A 260 -19.85 -26.28 4.37
N PHE A 261 -19.08 -25.67 5.27
CA PHE A 261 -19.45 -25.50 6.68
C PHE A 261 -20.65 -24.58 6.84
N PHE A 262 -20.69 -23.48 6.08
CA PHE A 262 -21.86 -22.61 6.02
C PHE A 262 -23.10 -23.40 5.58
N ALA A 263 -23.02 -24.13 4.47
CA ALA A 263 -24.13 -24.93 3.95
C ALA A 263 -24.60 -25.99 4.96
N ALA A 264 -23.68 -26.69 5.62
CA ALA A 264 -23.99 -27.68 6.64
C ALA A 264 -24.65 -27.07 7.88
N ALA A 265 -24.36 -25.80 8.19
CA ALA A 265 -24.99 -25.07 9.28
C ALA A 265 -26.43 -24.59 8.97
N GLN A 266 -26.87 -24.59 7.69
CA GLN A 266 -28.21 -24.07 7.29
C GLN A 266 -29.40 -25.03 7.51
N LYS A 267 -29.24 -26.09 8.31
CA LYS A 267 -30.31 -26.93 8.90
C LYS A 267 -31.37 -27.57 7.95
N SER A 268 -31.19 -27.57 6.63
CA SER A 268 -32.24 -28.02 5.70
C SER A 268 -31.94 -29.31 4.93
N ILE A 269 -30.74 -29.47 4.37
CA ILE A 269 -30.48 -30.54 3.38
C ILE A 269 -29.27 -31.41 3.71
N ILE A 270 -28.27 -30.85 4.40
CA ILE A 270 -27.05 -31.57 4.75
C ILE A 270 -27.25 -32.19 6.13
N SER A 271 -27.06 -33.52 6.23
CA SER A 271 -27.21 -34.22 7.51
C SER A 271 -26.13 -33.81 8.50
N SER A 272 -26.46 -33.84 9.79
CA SER A 272 -25.50 -33.50 10.87
C SER A 272 -24.29 -34.44 10.86
N ALA A 273 -24.47 -35.71 10.49
CA ALA A 273 -23.38 -36.67 10.31
C ALA A 273 -22.40 -36.26 9.18
N THR A 274 -22.92 -35.83 8.02
CA THR A 274 -22.07 -35.34 6.93
C THR A 274 -21.38 -34.02 7.30
N GLY A 275 -22.07 -33.12 7.99
CA GLY A 275 -21.47 -31.89 8.52
C GLY A 275 -20.32 -32.18 9.48
N LEU A 276 -20.49 -33.16 10.38
CA LEU A 276 -19.44 -33.61 11.29
C LEU A 276 -18.25 -34.24 10.53
N GLU A 277 -18.52 -35.12 9.56
CA GLU A 277 -17.50 -35.74 8.72
C GLU A 277 -16.62 -34.69 8.04
N TRP A 278 -17.23 -33.64 7.46
CA TRP A 278 -16.49 -32.54 6.84
C TRP A 278 -15.70 -31.72 7.85
N LEU A 279 -16.22 -31.49 9.05
CA LEU A 279 -15.52 -30.73 10.09
C LEU A 279 -14.29 -31.48 10.62
N LEU A 280 -14.35 -32.81 10.70
CA LEU A 280 -13.28 -33.68 11.19
C LEU A 280 -12.34 -34.18 10.08
N SER A 281 -12.57 -33.80 8.82
CA SER A 281 -11.73 -34.19 7.69
C SER A 281 -10.29 -33.69 7.83
N ASP A 282 -9.37 -34.26 7.03
CA ASP A 282 -7.98 -33.83 6.96
C ASP A 282 -7.30 -33.79 8.35
N ASN A 283 -7.53 -34.83 9.15
CA ASN A 283 -7.06 -34.96 10.53
C ASN A 283 -7.50 -33.78 11.43
N CYS A 284 -8.78 -33.41 11.32
CA CYS A 284 -9.40 -32.29 12.05
C CYS A 284 -8.76 -30.92 11.76
N ARG A 285 -7.96 -30.75 10.69
CA ARG A 285 -7.27 -29.47 10.42
C ARG A 285 -8.25 -28.30 10.34
N TRP A 286 -9.38 -28.47 9.66
CA TRP A 286 -10.37 -27.41 9.44
C TRP A 286 -11.24 -27.11 10.66
N LEU A 287 -11.24 -27.97 11.69
CA LEU A 287 -11.78 -27.62 13.01
C LEU A 287 -10.94 -26.53 13.69
N TRP A 288 -9.64 -26.49 13.39
CA TRP A 288 -8.66 -25.67 14.11
C TRP A 288 -8.09 -24.51 13.28
N SER A 289 -8.10 -24.62 11.96
CA SER A 289 -7.51 -23.65 11.04
C SER A 289 -8.13 -22.26 11.17
N THR A 290 -7.27 -21.24 11.21
CA THR A 290 -7.66 -19.82 11.19
C THR A 290 -8.53 -19.48 9.97
N GLU A 291 -8.25 -20.10 8.81
CA GLU A 291 -8.95 -19.85 7.55
C GLU A 291 -10.45 -20.16 7.62
N THR A 292 -10.85 -21.11 8.47
CA THR A 292 -12.22 -21.62 8.55
C THR A 292 -12.90 -21.30 9.90
N LYS A 293 -12.20 -20.60 10.79
CA LYS A 293 -12.58 -20.42 12.21
C LYS A 293 -14.05 -20.06 12.42
N ARG A 294 -14.53 -19.02 11.73
CA ARG A 294 -15.90 -18.52 11.87
C ARG A 294 -16.91 -19.58 11.46
N GLU A 295 -16.82 -20.08 10.24
CA GLU A 295 -17.77 -21.07 9.72
C GLU A 295 -17.70 -22.42 10.45
N ALA A 296 -16.51 -22.84 10.91
CA ALA A 296 -16.34 -24.03 11.74
C ALA A 296 -17.06 -23.90 13.09
N ILE A 297 -16.94 -22.75 13.78
CA ILE A 297 -17.64 -22.51 15.05
C ILE A 297 -19.16 -22.46 14.83
N ARG A 298 -19.62 -21.78 13.77
CA ARG A 298 -21.06 -21.78 13.42
C ARG A 298 -21.59 -23.18 13.16
N LEU A 299 -20.79 -24.03 12.52
CA LEU A 299 -21.14 -25.43 12.32
C LEU A 299 -21.20 -26.20 13.65
N ILE A 300 -20.23 -26.05 14.55
CA ILE A 300 -20.25 -26.66 15.89
C ILE A 300 -21.55 -26.31 16.64
N VAL A 301 -21.89 -25.01 16.68
CA VAL A 301 -23.12 -24.53 17.32
C VAL A 301 -24.36 -25.13 16.67
N ALA A 302 -24.37 -25.24 15.33
CA ALA A 302 -25.49 -25.81 14.59
C ALA A 302 -25.63 -27.33 14.77
N LEU A 303 -24.52 -28.07 14.90
CA LEU A 303 -24.51 -29.52 15.04
C LEU A 303 -24.94 -29.99 16.43
N GLY A 304 -24.61 -29.25 17.49
CA GLY A 304 -24.66 -29.74 18.86
C GLY A 304 -25.98 -30.40 19.29
N SER A 305 -27.14 -29.85 18.91
CA SER A 305 -28.46 -30.39 19.30
C SER A 305 -28.98 -31.51 18.38
N HIS A 306 -28.23 -31.90 17.36
CA HIS A 306 -28.69 -32.77 16.28
C HIS A 306 -27.77 -33.96 15.99
N LEU A 307 -26.62 -34.03 16.65
CA LEU A 307 -25.74 -35.20 16.58
C LEU A 307 -26.31 -36.36 17.39
N THR A 308 -26.04 -37.59 16.94
CA THR A 308 -26.24 -38.77 17.78
C THR A 308 -25.28 -38.74 18.96
N ARG A 309 -25.51 -39.55 20.00
CA ARG A 309 -24.62 -39.60 21.16
C ARG A 309 -23.20 -40.02 20.79
N ASP A 310 -23.06 -40.95 19.84
CA ASP A 310 -21.76 -41.42 19.35
C ASP A 310 -21.04 -40.34 18.54
N ASP A 311 -21.77 -39.62 17.67
CA ASP A 311 -21.22 -38.51 16.88
C ASP A 311 -20.82 -37.32 17.75
N LEU A 312 -21.61 -36.99 18.77
CA LEU A 312 -21.28 -35.95 19.74
C LEU A 312 -20.00 -36.30 20.50
N LEU A 313 -19.88 -37.56 20.96
CA LEU A 313 -18.69 -38.04 21.65
C LEU A 313 -17.45 -38.00 20.74
N ASN A 314 -17.60 -38.32 19.45
CA ASN A 314 -16.53 -38.19 18.46
C ASN A 314 -16.07 -36.72 18.29
N LEU A 315 -17.01 -35.77 18.20
CA LEU A 315 -16.68 -34.34 18.16
C LEU A 315 -15.97 -33.87 19.44
N GLU A 316 -16.46 -34.28 20.61
CA GLU A 316 -15.86 -33.95 21.90
C GLU A 316 -14.43 -34.47 22.01
N GLN A 317 -14.19 -35.73 21.63
CA GLN A 317 -12.85 -36.31 21.62
C GLN A 317 -11.90 -35.57 20.67
N ALA A 318 -12.38 -35.19 19.48
CA ALA A 318 -11.60 -34.39 18.55
C ALA A 318 -11.25 -33.00 19.12
N ILE A 319 -12.16 -32.37 19.87
CA ILE A 319 -11.92 -31.09 20.54
C ILE A 319 -10.93 -31.24 21.70
N ILE A 320 -11.10 -32.27 22.55
CA ILE A 320 -10.23 -32.53 23.71
C ILE A 320 -8.80 -32.83 23.28
N LYS A 321 -8.62 -33.60 22.20
CA LYS A 321 -7.30 -33.90 21.61
C LYS A 321 -6.52 -32.63 21.25
N GLY A 322 -7.22 -31.55 20.94
CA GLY A 322 -6.63 -30.24 20.64
C GLY A 322 -6.13 -30.10 19.20
N PRO A 323 -5.63 -28.90 18.85
CA PRO A 323 -5.15 -28.60 17.51
C PRO A 323 -3.87 -29.38 17.15
N PRO A 324 -3.72 -29.84 15.90
CA PRO A 324 -2.48 -30.45 15.41
C PRO A 324 -1.27 -29.53 15.60
N ASP A 325 -0.12 -30.10 15.98
CA ASP A 325 1.11 -29.32 16.25
C ASP A 325 1.63 -28.57 15.01
N GLU A 326 1.37 -29.09 13.81
CA GLU A 326 1.73 -28.48 12.52
C GLU A 326 1.08 -27.10 12.27
N LEU A 327 0.06 -26.72 13.06
CA LEU A 327 -0.57 -25.39 12.96
C LEU A 327 0.25 -24.29 13.65
N PHE A 328 1.28 -24.64 14.40
CA PHE A 328 2.11 -23.71 15.16
C PHE A 328 3.54 -23.65 14.59
N GLY A 329 4.12 -22.46 14.53
CA GLY A 329 5.51 -22.29 14.09
C GLY A 329 6.52 -22.67 15.18
N GLU A 330 7.72 -23.10 14.77
CA GLU A 330 8.82 -23.54 15.67
C GLU A 330 9.33 -22.45 16.64
N SER A 331 8.89 -21.19 16.48
CA SER A 331 9.37 -20.02 17.24
C SER A 331 8.49 -19.62 18.43
N VAL A 332 7.48 -20.41 18.80
CA VAL A 332 6.57 -20.08 19.92
C VAL A 332 7.07 -20.71 21.23
N GLU A 333 7.22 -19.88 22.27
CA GLU A 333 7.56 -20.32 23.64
C GLU A 333 6.55 -21.34 24.18
N LEU A 334 7.04 -22.40 24.85
CA LEU A 334 6.25 -23.57 25.24
C LEU A 334 5.04 -23.22 26.14
N GLU A 335 5.23 -22.39 27.16
CA GLU A 335 4.13 -21.97 28.07
C GLU A 335 3.04 -21.18 27.32
N ARG A 336 3.45 -20.34 26.36
CA ARG A 336 2.52 -19.58 25.51
C ARG A 336 1.75 -20.48 24.56
N LEU A 337 2.38 -21.53 24.05
CA LEU A 337 1.74 -22.53 23.17
C LEU A 337 0.60 -23.25 23.91
N GLU A 338 0.82 -23.67 25.15
CA GLU A 338 -0.19 -24.35 25.96
C GLU A 338 -1.41 -23.47 26.20
N GLN A 339 -1.21 -22.20 26.57
CA GLN A 339 -2.31 -21.24 26.76
C GLN A 339 -3.14 -21.03 25.47
N ILE A 340 -2.48 -20.99 24.30
CA ILE A 340 -3.16 -20.87 23.01
C ILE A 340 -4.02 -22.11 22.74
N LYS A 341 -3.46 -23.30 22.94
CA LYS A 341 -4.17 -24.58 22.76
C LYS A 341 -5.38 -24.67 23.68
N ASP A 342 -5.21 -24.37 24.97
CA ASP A 342 -6.30 -24.37 25.95
C ASP A 342 -7.42 -23.41 25.55
N HIS A 343 -7.09 -22.21 25.07
CA HIS A 343 -8.09 -21.26 24.62
C HIS A 343 -8.87 -21.77 23.40
N MET A 344 -8.18 -22.39 22.44
CA MET A 344 -8.82 -22.96 21.26
C MET A 344 -9.79 -24.09 21.64
N ILE A 345 -9.40 -24.97 22.57
CA ILE A 345 -10.22 -26.07 23.10
C ILE A 345 -11.43 -25.49 23.84
N TRP A 346 -11.19 -24.58 24.78
CA TRP A 346 -12.23 -23.93 25.57
C TRP A 346 -13.30 -23.29 24.71
N LEU A 347 -12.91 -22.50 23.70
CA LEU A 347 -13.87 -21.81 22.84
C LEU A 347 -14.82 -22.79 22.15
N ARG A 348 -14.30 -23.92 21.64
CA ARG A 348 -15.10 -24.92 20.92
C ARG A 348 -16.02 -25.70 21.84
N LEU A 349 -15.54 -26.14 23.01
CA LEU A 349 -16.39 -26.79 24.02
C LEU A 349 -17.46 -25.83 24.56
N ALA A 350 -17.09 -24.58 24.83
CA ALA A 350 -18.01 -23.57 25.34
C ALA A 350 -19.11 -23.22 24.30
N LYS A 351 -18.73 -23.08 23.02
CA LYS A 351 -19.68 -22.87 21.91
C LYS A 351 -20.57 -24.10 21.67
N LEU A 352 -20.01 -25.31 21.78
CA LEU A 352 -20.79 -26.55 21.71
C LEU A 352 -21.85 -26.61 22.83
N LYS A 353 -21.54 -26.13 24.03
CA LYS A 353 -22.46 -26.11 25.18
C LYS A 353 -23.60 -25.08 25.08
N MET A 354 -23.52 -24.06 24.20
CA MET A 354 -24.47 -22.93 24.17
C MET A 354 -25.95 -23.31 23.93
N ASN A 355 -26.24 -24.48 23.35
CA ASN A 355 -27.60 -24.95 23.08
C ASN A 355 -28.11 -25.98 24.12
N ASN A 356 -27.69 -25.85 25.38
CA ASN A 356 -28.06 -26.74 26.50
C ASN A 356 -27.73 -28.23 26.25
N ILE A 357 -26.61 -28.49 25.58
CA ILE A 357 -26.13 -29.85 25.34
C ILE A 357 -25.38 -30.34 26.57
N GLU A 358 -25.72 -31.54 27.03
CA GLU A 358 -24.97 -32.25 28.05
C GLU A 358 -23.71 -32.84 27.42
N LEU A 359 -22.55 -32.25 27.76
CA LEU A 359 -21.25 -32.77 27.37
C LEU A 359 -20.95 -34.08 28.13
N SER A 360 -20.08 -34.94 27.58
CA SER A 360 -19.56 -36.08 28.35
C SER A 360 -18.84 -35.65 29.63
N GLU A 361 -18.67 -36.59 30.55
CA GLU A 361 -17.93 -36.36 31.80
C GLU A 361 -16.48 -35.90 31.53
N GLU A 362 -15.83 -36.46 30.51
CA GLU A 362 -14.47 -36.10 30.11
C GLU A 362 -14.40 -34.66 29.55
N ALA A 363 -15.30 -34.32 28.62
CA ALA A 363 -15.38 -32.98 28.03
C ALA A 363 -15.76 -31.92 29.07
N SER A 364 -16.68 -32.24 29.97
CA SER A 364 -17.08 -31.37 31.08
C SER A 364 -15.91 -31.12 32.03
N THR A 365 -15.19 -32.17 32.43
CA THR A 365 -14.01 -32.07 33.29
C THR A 365 -12.91 -31.22 32.64
N LYS A 366 -12.63 -31.44 31.34
CA LYS A 366 -11.64 -30.64 30.59
C LYS A 366 -12.05 -29.17 30.51
N LEU A 367 -13.32 -28.88 30.23
CA LEU A 367 -13.84 -27.52 30.18
C LEU A 367 -13.75 -26.83 31.55
N GLU A 368 -14.16 -27.49 32.62
CA GLU A 368 -14.09 -26.97 34.00
C GLU A 368 -12.65 -26.73 34.45
N THR A 369 -11.73 -27.62 34.09
CA THR A 369 -10.29 -27.44 34.34
C THR A 369 -9.78 -26.16 33.68
N ILE A 370 -10.08 -25.98 32.39
CA ILE A 370 -9.63 -24.78 31.67
C ILE A 370 -10.30 -23.51 32.23
N GLN A 371 -11.60 -23.56 32.56
CA GLN A 371 -12.33 -22.43 33.16
C GLN A 371 -11.80 -22.07 34.55
N THR A 372 -11.33 -23.05 35.34
CA THR A 372 -10.72 -22.80 36.66
C THR A 372 -9.33 -22.20 36.51
N THR A 373 -8.53 -22.65 35.54
CA THR A 373 -7.20 -22.09 35.23
C THR A 373 -7.30 -20.68 34.68
N TYR A 374 -8.30 -20.40 33.83
CA TYR A 374 -8.51 -19.11 33.17
C TYR A 374 -9.92 -18.54 33.44
N PRO A 375 -10.20 -18.09 34.68
CA PRO A 375 -11.55 -17.66 35.10
C PRO A 375 -12.06 -16.41 34.39
N LEU A 376 -11.19 -15.69 33.67
CA LEU A 376 -11.52 -14.49 32.92
C LEU A 376 -12.06 -14.77 31.51
N TRP A 377 -11.94 -15.99 31.00
CA TRP A 377 -12.42 -16.34 29.65
C TRP A 377 -13.94 -16.46 29.64
N SER A 378 -14.59 -15.73 28.73
CA SER A 378 -16.04 -15.72 28.55
C SER A 378 -16.39 -15.64 27.07
N ILE A 379 -17.50 -16.28 26.68
CA ILE A 379 -18.04 -16.20 25.32
C ILE A 379 -18.48 -14.77 25.06
N ALA A 380 -18.10 -14.22 23.91
CA ALA A 380 -18.47 -12.87 23.54
C ALA A 380 -19.94 -12.81 23.07
N ALA A 381 -20.66 -11.76 23.48
CA ALA A 381 -22.07 -11.57 23.13
C ALA A 381 -22.28 -11.16 21.66
N ASP A 382 -21.26 -10.57 21.04
CA ASP A 382 -21.22 -10.08 19.65
C ASP A 382 -20.55 -11.08 18.68
N GLU A 383 -20.30 -12.31 19.15
CA GLU A 383 -19.65 -13.39 18.39
C GLU A 383 -18.22 -13.09 17.90
N ARG A 384 -17.57 -12.01 18.37
CA ARG A 384 -16.20 -11.65 17.96
C ARG A 384 -15.16 -12.73 18.27
N ASP A 385 -15.45 -13.57 19.26
CA ASP A 385 -14.62 -14.71 19.63
C ASP A 385 -14.51 -15.74 18.49
N GLU A 386 -15.46 -15.72 17.55
CA GLU A 386 -15.50 -16.57 16.36
C GLU A 386 -14.62 -16.08 15.21
N PHE A 387 -14.13 -14.83 15.26
CA PHE A 387 -13.31 -14.24 14.21
C PHE A 387 -11.82 -14.24 14.60
N PRO A 388 -10.88 -14.42 13.65
CA PRO A 388 -9.45 -14.26 13.93
C PRO A 388 -9.05 -12.82 14.25
N PHE A 389 -9.74 -11.85 13.64
CA PHE A 389 -9.58 -10.41 13.87
C PHE A 389 -10.95 -9.73 13.73
N TRP A 390 -11.14 -8.58 14.38
CA TRP A 390 -12.41 -7.84 14.39
C TRP A 390 -12.20 -6.39 13.95
N MET A 391 -12.91 -5.97 12.92
CA MET A 391 -12.91 -4.61 12.37
C MET A 391 -14.01 -3.77 13.04
N GLY A 392 -13.65 -3.12 14.15
CA GLY A 392 -14.51 -2.17 14.86
C GLY A 392 -14.23 -0.71 14.47
N ASN A 393 -15.18 0.18 14.74
CA ASN A 393 -15.06 1.62 14.46
C ASN A 393 -14.27 2.39 15.55
N GLY A 394 -13.52 1.67 16.40
CA GLY A 394 -12.90 2.22 17.61
C GLY A 394 -13.87 2.52 18.76
N GLU A 395 -15.19 2.29 18.58
CA GLU A 395 -16.24 2.55 19.59
C GLU A 395 -16.90 1.28 20.17
N GLU A 396 -16.62 0.09 19.63
CA GLU A 396 -17.33 -1.15 20.00
C GLU A 396 -16.40 -2.11 20.73
N PHE A 397 -16.53 -2.10 22.05
CA PHE A 397 -15.62 -2.69 23.02
C PHE A 397 -15.65 -4.22 23.12
N GLN A 398 -14.45 -4.80 23.12
CA GLN A 398 -14.20 -6.07 23.80
C GLN A 398 -14.51 -5.96 25.29
N SER A 399 -14.84 -7.06 25.98
CA SER A 399 -15.43 -7.11 27.33
C SER A 399 -14.79 -6.10 28.27
N PHE A 400 -15.40 -4.91 28.32
CA PHE A 400 -14.75 -3.72 28.83
C PHE A 400 -14.65 -3.84 30.32
N LYS A 401 -13.47 -4.21 30.81
CA LYS A 401 -13.20 -4.22 32.24
C LYS A 401 -13.01 -2.76 32.66
N GLN A 402 -14.02 -2.21 33.32
CA GLN A 402 -13.86 -0.94 34.02
C GLN A 402 -12.78 -1.11 35.09
N THR A 403 -11.73 -0.32 35.01
CA THR A 403 -10.69 -0.31 36.03
C THR A 403 -11.24 0.28 37.34
N PRO A 404 -10.76 -0.18 38.50
CA PRO A 404 -11.25 0.32 39.80
C PRO A 404 -11.09 1.83 39.94
N LYS A 405 -12.06 2.52 40.56
CA LYS A 405 -12.04 4.00 40.68
C LYS A 405 -11.07 4.50 41.75
N SER A 406 -10.79 3.69 42.77
CA SER A 406 -9.86 4.06 43.85
C SER A 406 -8.41 3.97 43.41
N ARG A 407 -7.57 4.92 43.82
CA ARG A 407 -6.14 4.96 43.47
C ARG A 407 -5.37 3.70 43.90
N LYS A 408 -5.70 3.16 45.08
CA LYS A 408 -5.04 1.96 45.63
C LYS A 408 -5.51 0.70 44.89
N GLU A 409 -6.82 0.55 44.75
CA GLU A 409 -7.40 -0.59 44.02
C GLU A 409 -6.94 -0.60 42.56
N LEU A 410 -6.82 0.57 41.92
CA LEU A 410 -6.29 0.68 40.57
C LEU A 410 -4.82 0.27 40.50
N ALA A 411 -4.00 0.63 41.49
CA ALA A 411 -2.61 0.17 41.56
C ALA A 411 -2.52 -1.35 41.71
N ASP A 412 -3.31 -1.95 42.61
CA ASP A 412 -3.32 -3.40 42.79
C ASP A 412 -3.87 -4.14 41.56
N TRP A 413 -4.89 -3.58 40.91
CA TRP A 413 -5.41 -4.10 39.64
C TRP A 413 -4.38 -4.06 38.52
N LEU A 414 -3.56 -3.01 38.44
CA LEU A 414 -2.48 -2.89 37.45
C LEU A 414 -1.35 -3.91 37.67
N LYS A 415 -1.14 -4.38 38.90
CA LYS A 415 -0.21 -5.51 39.17
C LYS A 415 -0.75 -6.82 38.60
N GLN A 416 -2.07 -7.01 38.69
CA GLN A 416 -2.76 -8.21 38.17
C GLN A 416 -2.99 -8.13 36.66
N ASN A 417 -2.98 -6.93 36.07
CA ASN A 417 -3.27 -6.69 34.65
C ASN A 417 -2.20 -5.77 34.01
N PRO A 418 -0.93 -6.21 33.89
CA PRO A 418 0.19 -5.39 33.42
C PRO A 418 0.11 -4.99 31.93
N GLY A 419 -0.86 -5.51 31.18
CA GLY A 419 -1.17 -5.10 29.80
C GLY A 419 -0.56 -5.97 28.70
N ASP A 420 -0.08 -7.17 29.03
CA ASP A 420 0.49 -8.13 28.06
C ASP A 420 -0.57 -9.00 27.35
N ASP A 421 -1.83 -8.95 27.82
CA ASP A 421 -2.95 -9.69 27.24
C ASP A 421 -3.72 -8.82 26.23
N TRP A 422 -3.48 -9.05 24.94
CA TRP A 422 -4.15 -8.34 23.85
C TRP A 422 -5.67 -8.57 23.76
N ARG A 423 -6.22 -9.57 24.49
CA ARG A 423 -7.64 -9.95 24.46
C ARG A 423 -8.48 -9.25 25.52
N ASN A 424 -7.85 -8.59 26.49
CA ASN A 424 -8.54 -7.81 27.52
C ASN A 424 -8.50 -6.32 27.17
N GLU A 425 -9.46 -5.85 26.37
CA GLU A 425 -9.69 -4.40 26.27
C GLU A 425 -10.33 -3.91 27.58
N ASP A 426 -9.70 -2.92 28.19
CA ASP A 426 -10.12 -2.28 29.43
C ASP A 426 -10.27 -0.78 29.22
N ASP A 427 -10.77 -0.08 30.24
CA ASP A 427 -10.93 1.36 30.19
C ASP A 427 -9.63 2.13 30.40
N TRP A 428 -8.45 1.47 30.43
CA TRP A 428 -7.19 2.11 30.81
C TRP A 428 -6.87 3.29 29.92
N GLN A 429 -7.01 3.15 28.60
CA GLN A 429 -6.74 4.25 27.68
C GLN A 429 -7.72 5.41 27.89
N GLN A 430 -9.02 5.14 28.03
CA GLN A 430 -10.02 6.17 28.32
C GLN A 430 -9.76 6.81 29.69
N ARG A 431 -9.26 6.07 30.68
CA ARG A 431 -8.89 6.58 32.01
C ARG A 431 -7.64 7.45 31.98
N CYS A 432 -6.64 7.11 31.17
CA CYS A 432 -5.48 7.96 30.95
C CYS A 432 -5.88 9.34 30.39
N GLN A 433 -6.96 9.40 29.60
CA GLN A 433 -7.55 10.64 29.08
C GLN A 433 -8.40 11.36 30.13
N ASN A 434 -9.36 10.64 30.72
CA ASN A 434 -10.46 11.23 31.49
C ASN A 434 -10.14 11.41 32.99
N ASP A 435 -9.24 10.61 33.56
CA ASP A 435 -8.91 10.61 34.99
C ASP A 435 -7.39 10.61 35.25
N PHE A 436 -6.74 11.67 34.75
CA PHE A 436 -5.30 11.86 34.89
C PHE A 436 -4.81 11.73 36.35
N SER A 437 -5.54 12.30 37.33
CA SER A 437 -5.07 12.33 38.71
C SER A 437 -5.01 10.93 39.32
N THR A 438 -6.02 10.10 39.10
CA THR A 438 -6.07 8.75 39.64
C THR A 438 -5.03 7.88 38.96
N VAL A 439 -4.98 7.89 37.62
CA VAL A 439 -4.02 7.13 36.82
C VAL A 439 -2.57 7.49 37.18
N ALA A 440 -2.23 8.77 37.20
CA ALA A 440 -0.89 9.23 37.55
C ALA A 440 -0.51 8.77 38.97
N THR A 441 -1.42 8.90 39.94
CA THR A 441 -1.14 8.51 41.33
C THR A 441 -0.99 6.99 41.47
N SER A 442 -1.80 6.19 40.78
CA SER A 442 -1.71 4.72 40.81
C SER A 442 -0.38 4.25 40.22
N LEU A 443 0.06 4.83 39.10
CA LEU A 443 1.39 4.56 38.56
C LEU A 443 2.51 5.02 39.52
N CYS A 444 2.34 6.14 40.23
CA CYS A 444 3.30 6.57 41.26
C CYS A 444 3.42 5.57 42.41
N ILE A 445 2.32 4.96 42.82
CA ILE A 445 2.30 3.93 43.88
C ILE A 445 3.15 2.75 43.42
N LEU A 446 2.93 2.26 42.20
CA LEU A 446 3.69 1.14 41.64
C LEU A 446 5.19 1.43 41.52
N VAL A 447 5.56 2.62 41.05
CA VAL A 447 6.98 3.03 40.96
C VAL A 447 7.63 3.06 42.35
N LYS A 448 6.93 3.53 43.39
CA LYS A 448 7.45 3.53 44.77
C LYS A 448 7.62 2.11 45.33
N GLU A 449 6.82 1.17 44.87
CA GLU A 449 6.91 -0.26 45.21
C GLU A 449 7.91 -1.02 44.33
N GLY A 450 8.56 -0.36 43.37
CA GLY A 450 9.53 -0.96 42.45
C GLY A 450 8.91 -1.74 41.29
N PHE A 451 7.60 -1.66 41.08
CA PHE A 451 6.89 -2.36 40.01
C PHE A 451 6.64 -1.46 38.79
N TRP A 452 6.98 -1.94 37.59
CA TRP A 452 6.92 -1.19 36.33
C TRP A 452 6.09 -1.91 35.27
N PRO A 453 4.77 -1.66 35.16
CA PRO A 453 3.93 -2.25 34.11
C PRO A 453 4.21 -1.57 32.77
N LEU A 454 5.16 -2.11 32.00
CA LEU A 454 5.70 -1.50 30.77
C LEU A 454 4.62 -1.13 29.76
N LYS A 455 3.71 -2.06 29.43
CA LYS A 455 2.63 -1.82 28.47
C LYS A 455 1.69 -0.70 28.93
N ARG A 456 1.37 -0.64 30.23
CA ARG A 456 0.52 0.43 30.80
C ARG A 456 1.21 1.78 30.76
N TRP A 457 2.51 1.85 31.00
CA TRP A 457 3.31 3.05 30.82
C TRP A 457 3.35 3.50 29.36
N GLN A 458 3.56 2.58 28.41
CA GLN A 458 3.55 2.87 26.97
C GLN A 458 2.20 3.46 26.54
N GLN A 459 1.09 2.82 26.92
CA GLN A 459 -0.28 3.30 26.64
C GLN A 459 -0.55 4.69 27.25
N ALA A 460 -0.17 4.89 28.52
CA ALA A 460 -0.37 6.17 29.21
C ALA A 460 0.45 7.30 28.57
N LEU A 461 1.73 7.06 28.27
CA LEU A 461 2.60 8.04 27.63
C LEU A 461 2.13 8.40 26.22
N GLN A 462 1.66 7.42 25.44
CA GLN A 462 1.10 7.67 24.11
C GLN A 462 -0.09 8.63 24.20
N ILE A 463 -1.00 8.41 25.14
CA ILE A 463 -2.17 9.27 25.34
C ILE A 463 -1.78 10.65 25.85
N TRP A 464 -0.85 10.72 26.80
CA TRP A 464 -0.36 11.97 27.35
C TRP A 464 0.54 12.76 26.40
N SER A 465 0.85 12.20 25.23
CA SER A 465 1.50 12.89 24.12
C SER A 465 0.52 13.71 23.28
N ASP A 466 -0.80 13.55 23.45
CA ASP A 466 -1.79 14.45 22.84
C ASP A 466 -1.63 15.86 23.44
N ASP A 467 -1.63 16.86 22.56
CA ASP A 467 -1.47 18.28 22.86
C ASP A 467 -2.33 18.75 24.06
N LYS A 468 -3.54 18.19 24.24
CA LYS A 468 -4.46 18.48 25.36
C LYS A 468 -3.89 18.13 26.74
N TYR A 469 -3.03 17.11 26.83
CA TYR A 469 -2.54 16.55 28.10
C TYR A 469 -1.05 16.82 28.37
N THR A 470 -0.29 17.24 27.36
CA THR A 470 1.17 17.45 27.44
C THR A 470 1.61 18.32 28.63
N ALA A 471 1.00 19.49 28.83
CA ALA A 471 1.41 20.41 29.91
C ALA A 471 1.18 19.83 31.31
N ARG A 472 0.03 19.18 31.52
CA ARG A 472 -0.33 18.56 32.80
C ARG A 472 0.50 17.31 33.06
N SER A 473 0.64 16.43 32.06
CA SER A 473 1.43 15.22 32.18
C SER A 473 2.89 15.54 32.46
N TRP A 474 3.48 16.50 31.75
CA TRP A 474 4.85 16.93 32.01
C TRP A 474 5.08 17.41 33.45
N ARG A 475 4.21 18.29 33.95
CA ARG A 475 4.33 18.85 35.31
C ARG A 475 4.37 17.80 36.41
N TYR A 476 3.58 16.73 36.29
CA TYR A 476 3.43 15.74 37.36
C TYR A 476 4.24 14.46 37.13
N ILE A 477 4.41 14.04 35.88
CA ILE A 477 5.01 12.74 35.53
C ILE A 477 6.53 12.84 35.34
N ALA A 478 7.05 13.97 34.82
CA ALA A 478 8.49 14.11 34.56
C ALA A 478 9.38 13.88 35.81
N PRO A 479 9.04 14.40 37.01
CA PRO A 479 9.85 14.16 38.23
C PRO A 479 9.87 12.70 38.70
N ILE A 480 8.94 11.87 38.24
CA ILE A 480 8.85 10.44 38.58
C ILE A 480 9.68 9.65 37.58
N LEU A 481 9.45 9.88 36.29
CA LEU A 481 10.08 9.11 35.22
C LEU A 481 11.58 9.39 35.10
N ILE A 482 12.09 10.51 35.61
CA ILE A 482 13.54 10.79 35.57
C ILE A 482 14.34 9.80 36.43
N LYS A 483 13.67 9.13 37.37
CA LYS A 483 14.23 8.08 38.26
C LYS A 483 14.02 6.67 37.70
N ILE A 484 13.72 6.53 36.41
CA ILE A 484 13.54 5.25 35.76
C ILE A 484 14.81 4.38 35.91
N PRO A 485 14.68 3.09 36.30
CA PRO A 485 15.82 2.19 36.37
C PRO A 485 16.46 1.93 35.00
N ASN A 486 17.78 1.71 34.99
CA ASN A 486 18.56 1.51 33.76
C ASN A 486 18.11 0.28 32.94
N ASN A 487 17.53 -0.74 33.57
CA ASN A 487 16.99 -1.91 32.88
C ASN A 487 15.63 -1.65 32.22
N ILE A 488 14.86 -0.69 32.72
CA ILE A 488 13.51 -0.36 32.20
C ILE A 488 13.58 0.72 31.11
N LEU A 489 14.55 1.62 31.20
CA LEU A 489 14.72 2.74 30.27
C LEU A 489 14.80 2.31 28.78
N PRO A 490 15.56 1.27 28.38
CA PRO A 490 15.58 0.80 26.99
C PRO A 490 14.20 0.40 26.47
N GLU A 491 13.40 -0.30 27.29
CA GLU A 491 12.08 -0.80 26.92
C GLU A 491 11.01 0.30 26.78
N LEU A 492 11.18 1.41 27.51
CA LEU A 492 10.30 2.58 27.42
C LEU A 492 10.85 3.70 26.51
N SER A 493 12.07 3.56 25.99
CA SER A 493 12.78 4.62 25.24
C SER A 493 11.96 5.19 24.07
N HIS A 494 11.25 4.34 23.33
CA HIS A 494 10.39 4.76 22.23
C HIS A 494 9.19 5.59 22.71
N ALA A 495 8.44 5.12 23.70
CA ALA A 495 7.28 5.82 24.24
C ALA A 495 7.68 7.14 24.94
N LEU A 496 8.79 7.12 25.68
CA LEU A 496 9.37 8.30 26.33
C LEU A 496 9.81 9.33 25.29
N GLY A 497 10.55 8.90 24.25
CA GLY A 497 11.00 9.78 23.18
C GLY A 497 9.83 10.47 22.48
N TYR A 498 8.79 9.71 22.14
CA TYR A 498 7.58 10.26 21.51
C TYR A 498 6.86 11.27 22.41
N TRP A 499 6.74 10.97 23.71
CA TRP A 499 6.15 11.87 24.70
C TRP A 499 6.95 13.17 24.87
N ILE A 500 8.27 13.07 25.02
CA ILE A 500 9.16 14.23 25.15
C ILE A 500 9.10 15.12 23.90
N LYS A 501 9.10 14.52 22.70
CA LYS A 501 8.91 15.24 21.43
C LYS A 501 7.62 16.04 21.40
N SER A 502 6.54 15.46 21.92
CA SER A 502 5.21 16.08 21.93
C SER A 502 5.13 17.21 22.95
N VAL A 503 5.68 17.01 24.16
CA VAL A 503 5.80 18.04 25.19
C VAL A 503 6.64 19.23 24.72
N ALA A 504 7.71 18.98 23.97
CA ALA A 504 8.62 20.02 23.48
C ALA A 504 7.98 21.06 22.54
N LYS A 505 6.82 20.74 21.93
CA LYS A 505 6.05 21.70 21.12
C LYS A 505 5.50 22.86 21.96
N PHE A 506 5.30 22.63 23.25
CA PHE A 506 4.77 23.61 24.18
C PHE A 506 5.89 24.22 25.03
N SER A 507 5.64 25.41 25.58
CA SER A 507 6.63 26.00 26.49
C SER A 507 6.73 25.17 27.76
N VAL A 508 7.85 24.46 27.93
CA VAL A 508 8.25 23.78 29.16
C VAL A 508 8.56 24.86 30.20
N THR A 509 7.53 25.32 30.91
CA THR A 509 7.64 26.32 31.97
C THR A 509 8.18 25.73 33.28
N HIS A 510 8.13 24.40 33.43
CA HIS A 510 8.58 23.66 34.60
C HIS A 510 9.53 22.55 34.17
N HIS A 511 10.60 22.30 34.93
CA HIS A 511 11.51 21.16 34.74
C HIS A 511 12.34 21.14 33.44
N GLU A 512 12.82 22.29 32.96
CA GLU A 512 13.67 22.35 31.76
C GLU A 512 14.97 21.52 31.91
N GLU A 513 15.57 21.47 33.10
CA GLU A 513 16.72 20.58 33.36
C GLU A 513 16.36 19.10 33.20
N ILE A 514 15.18 18.69 33.67
CA ILE A 514 14.70 17.31 33.53
C ILE A 514 14.51 16.95 32.05
N PHE A 515 14.02 17.91 31.23
CA PHE A 515 13.90 17.72 29.78
C PHE A 515 15.23 17.36 29.13
N PHE A 516 16.28 18.15 29.37
CA PHE A 516 17.60 17.88 28.80
C PHE A 516 18.22 16.60 29.38
N ASN A 517 17.98 16.29 30.65
CA ASN A 517 18.45 15.03 31.25
C ASN A 517 17.81 13.80 30.60
N PHE A 518 16.51 13.82 30.31
CA PHE A 518 15.88 12.72 29.56
C PHE A 518 16.45 12.59 28.14
N CYS A 519 16.66 13.72 27.46
CA CYS A 519 17.26 13.72 26.13
C CYS A 519 18.63 13.00 26.18
N ASN A 520 19.49 13.36 27.13
CA ASN A 520 20.79 12.73 27.30
C ASN A 520 20.68 11.24 27.69
N GLN A 521 19.76 10.87 28.59
CA GLN A 521 19.53 9.46 28.97
C GLN A 521 19.17 8.61 27.75
N ILE A 522 18.26 9.08 26.88
CA ILE A 522 17.84 8.36 25.67
C ILE A 522 18.95 8.33 24.62
N LEU A 523 19.73 9.41 24.44
CA LEU A 523 20.85 9.45 23.51
C LEU A 523 22.02 8.54 23.95
N ASN A 524 22.21 8.36 25.25
CA ASN A 524 23.24 7.50 25.82
C ASN A 524 22.93 6.00 25.72
N LEU A 525 21.70 5.61 25.43
CA LEU A 525 21.37 4.21 25.17
C LEU A 525 22.09 3.66 23.94
N ASP A 526 22.30 2.35 23.94
CA ASP A 526 22.76 1.60 22.78
C ASP A 526 21.58 1.13 21.96
N TYR A 527 21.67 1.31 20.64
CA TYR A 527 20.67 0.91 19.68
C TYR A 527 21.30 -0.03 18.66
N PRO A 528 20.60 -1.10 18.23
CA PRO A 528 21.13 -2.01 17.23
C PRO A 528 21.35 -1.28 15.91
N GLU A 529 22.43 -1.65 15.20
CA GLU A 529 22.68 -1.13 13.86
C GLU A 529 21.53 -1.55 12.94
N THR A 530 20.93 -0.58 12.25
CA THR A 530 19.77 -0.84 11.37
C THR A 530 20.10 -0.44 9.94
N LYS A 531 19.76 -1.31 8.97
CA LYS A 531 19.97 -1.07 7.53
C LYS A 531 18.86 -0.19 6.94
N PHE A 532 19.21 0.64 5.94
CA PHE A 532 18.39 1.77 5.49
C PHE A 532 17.67 1.51 4.15
N ASP A 533 16.40 1.08 4.20
CA ASP A 533 15.51 1.09 3.02
C ASP A 533 14.80 2.46 2.87
N ASP A 534 14.41 3.10 3.99
CA ASP A 534 13.91 4.49 4.02
C ASP A 534 14.34 5.20 5.31
N PRO A 535 15.42 6.00 5.26
CA PRO A 535 16.01 6.60 6.46
C PRO A 535 15.16 7.72 7.06
N VAL A 536 14.32 8.42 6.27
CA VAL A 536 13.46 9.50 6.77
C VAL A 536 12.39 8.95 7.71
N MET A 537 11.70 7.86 7.33
CA MET A 537 10.71 7.23 8.23
C MET A 537 11.31 6.78 9.55
N MET A 538 12.50 6.20 9.46
CA MET A 538 13.19 5.69 10.61
C MET A 538 13.56 6.83 11.52
N ALA A 539 14.13 7.92 10.98
CA ALA A 539 14.47 9.10 11.76
C ALA A 539 13.27 9.66 12.52
N ILE A 540 12.08 9.74 11.90
CA ILE A 540 10.90 10.28 12.57
C ILE A 540 10.22 9.33 13.56
N ASN A 541 10.60 8.04 13.59
CA ASN A 541 10.03 7.02 14.49
C ASN A 541 11.06 6.40 15.47
N HIS A 542 12.32 6.79 15.39
CA HIS A 542 13.38 6.25 16.25
C HIS A 542 13.58 7.12 17.51
N PRO A 543 13.92 6.56 18.69
CA PRO A 543 14.14 7.32 19.92
C PRO A 543 15.14 8.48 19.77
N VAL A 544 16.28 8.24 19.11
CA VAL A 544 17.26 9.30 18.79
C VAL A 544 16.61 10.44 18.00
N GLY A 545 15.83 10.12 16.98
CA GLY A 545 15.20 11.14 16.15
C GLY A 545 14.04 11.87 16.84
N TYR A 546 13.29 11.19 17.70
CA TYR A 546 12.32 11.84 18.58
C TYR A 546 12.99 12.87 19.49
N VAL A 547 14.13 12.54 20.11
CA VAL A 547 14.89 13.46 20.96
C VAL A 547 15.47 14.62 20.14
N THR A 548 16.04 14.36 18.96
CA THR A 548 16.53 15.43 18.08
C THR A 548 15.40 16.40 17.73
N GLN A 549 14.23 15.89 17.34
CA GLN A 549 13.07 16.71 17.04
C GLN A 549 12.53 17.44 18.27
N ALA A 550 12.59 16.83 19.46
CA ALA A 550 12.20 17.47 20.71
C ALA A 550 13.08 18.69 21.00
N ILE A 551 14.41 18.56 20.87
CA ILE A 551 15.35 19.66 21.11
C ILE A 551 15.15 20.76 20.06
N LEU A 552 14.96 20.40 18.79
CA LEU A 552 14.63 21.35 17.72
C LEU A 552 13.32 22.11 18.01
N ASN A 553 12.24 21.41 18.36
CA ASN A 553 10.97 22.02 18.71
C ASN A 553 11.13 22.98 19.90
N ARG A 554 11.84 22.55 20.94
CA ARG A 554 12.09 23.37 22.13
C ARG A 554 12.86 24.63 21.79
N TRP A 555 13.83 24.51 20.90
CA TRP A 555 14.60 25.65 20.40
C TRP A 555 13.72 26.60 19.57
N PHE A 556 12.89 26.08 18.68
CA PHE A 556 12.00 26.86 17.79
C PHE A 556 10.87 27.61 18.51
N VAL A 557 10.50 27.20 19.72
CA VAL A 557 9.58 27.97 20.57
C VAL A 557 10.18 29.34 20.95
N ARG A 558 11.51 29.46 20.97
CA ARG A 558 12.18 30.75 21.17
C ARG A 558 12.10 31.55 19.86
N LYS A 559 11.83 32.85 19.94
CA LYS A 559 11.91 33.73 18.77
C LYS A 559 13.35 33.71 18.26
N LEU A 560 13.56 33.16 17.06
CA LEU A 560 14.89 33.04 16.48
C LEU A 560 15.26 34.30 15.68
N GLU A 561 16.48 34.76 15.85
CA GLU A 561 17.06 35.88 15.11
C GLU A 561 18.31 35.41 14.35
N ASP A 562 18.57 36.01 13.19
CA ASP A 562 19.76 35.70 12.39
C ASP A 562 21.02 36.10 13.17
N GLY A 563 22.03 35.23 13.24
CA GLY A 563 23.30 35.48 13.93
C GLY A 563 23.26 35.43 15.48
N GLN A 564 22.13 35.07 16.11
CA GLN A 564 22.02 35.04 17.58
C GLN A 564 22.89 33.97 18.28
N LYS A 565 23.43 33.00 17.52
CA LYS A 565 24.16 31.81 17.99
C LYS A 565 23.30 30.78 18.74
N LEU A 566 23.74 29.51 18.71
CA LEU A 566 23.07 28.44 19.45
C LEU A 566 23.31 28.59 20.97
N PRO A 567 22.26 28.41 21.81
CA PRO A 567 22.43 28.33 23.26
C PRO A 567 23.40 27.22 23.65
N THR A 568 24.24 27.45 24.68
CA THR A 568 25.33 26.54 25.07
C THR A 568 24.89 25.09 25.25
N ASN A 569 23.78 24.85 25.94
CA ASN A 569 23.24 23.51 26.18
C ASN A 569 22.82 22.79 24.90
N ILE A 570 22.20 23.50 23.95
CA ILE A 570 21.78 22.94 22.66
C ILE A 570 23.00 22.74 21.75
N LYS A 571 23.93 23.70 21.76
CA LYS A 571 25.17 23.66 20.99
C LYS A 571 25.99 22.42 21.30
N VAL A 572 26.18 22.10 22.58
CA VAL A 572 26.91 20.89 23.00
C VAL A 572 26.25 19.63 22.43
N ILE A 573 24.94 19.46 22.62
CA ILE A 573 24.21 18.27 22.15
C ILE A 573 24.25 18.17 20.62
N PHE A 574 23.93 19.24 19.89
CA PHE A 574 23.96 19.20 18.42
C PHE A 574 25.36 18.97 17.87
N THR A 575 26.40 19.45 18.55
CA THR A 575 27.79 19.18 18.16
C THR A 575 28.12 17.69 18.28
N GLU A 576 27.69 17.05 19.37
CA GLU A 576 27.82 15.59 19.57
C GLU A 576 27.02 14.80 18.52
N LEU A 577 25.77 15.19 18.24
CA LEU A 577 24.94 14.54 17.21
C LEU A 577 25.57 14.63 15.81
N CYS A 578 26.32 15.70 15.53
CA CYS A 578 27.05 15.88 14.28
C CYS A 578 28.35 15.07 14.18
N ASP A 579 28.83 14.40 15.24
CA ASP A 579 30.03 13.57 15.16
C ASP A 579 29.78 12.31 14.32
N ILE A 580 30.37 12.31 13.11
CA ILE A 580 30.25 11.21 12.14
C ILE A 580 30.86 9.89 12.64
N LYS A 581 31.71 9.91 13.66
CA LYS A 581 32.29 8.70 14.27
C LYS A 581 31.26 7.94 15.12
N ILE A 582 30.19 8.61 15.54
CA ILE A 582 29.12 8.00 16.33
C ILE A 582 27.98 7.59 15.39
N GLU A 583 27.90 6.30 15.08
CA GLU A 583 26.96 5.78 14.09
C GLU A 583 25.49 5.88 14.52
N LYS A 584 25.20 5.69 15.81
CA LYS A 584 23.83 5.79 16.35
C LYS A 584 23.17 7.15 16.16
N PHE A 585 23.95 8.21 15.91
CA PHE A 585 23.45 9.57 15.67
C PHE A 585 23.24 9.90 14.18
N ARG A 586 23.41 8.93 13.28
CA ARG A 586 23.17 9.12 11.85
C ARG A 586 21.75 9.61 11.54
N LEU A 587 20.74 9.09 12.23
CA LEU A 587 19.34 9.55 12.10
C LEU A 587 19.13 10.98 12.65
N ALA A 588 19.89 11.38 13.67
CA ALA A 588 19.85 12.75 14.17
C ALA A 588 20.40 13.75 13.14
N ARG A 589 21.53 13.42 12.49
CA ARG A 589 22.13 14.25 11.43
C ARG A 589 21.17 14.49 10.27
N LEU A 590 20.41 13.48 9.87
CA LEU A 590 19.34 13.63 8.87
C LEU A 590 18.32 14.69 9.30
N LEU A 591 17.82 14.66 10.54
CA LEU A 591 16.83 15.64 11.03
C LEU A 591 17.42 17.04 11.22
N LEU A 592 18.69 17.15 11.64
CA LEU A 592 19.40 18.43 11.68
C LEU A 592 19.55 19.00 10.26
N ALA A 593 19.86 18.15 9.27
CA ALA A 593 19.96 18.57 7.87
C ALA A 593 18.63 19.04 7.27
N ALA A 594 17.50 18.44 7.67
CA ALA A 594 16.16 18.94 7.31
C ALA A 594 15.90 20.38 7.80
N ASN A 595 16.64 20.81 8.84
CA ASN A 595 16.58 22.15 9.43
C ASN A 595 17.85 22.98 9.19
N ALA A 596 18.71 22.57 8.23
CA ALA A 596 20.03 23.14 8.02
C ALA A 596 20.00 24.66 7.75
N ILE A 597 19.01 25.15 7.00
CA ILE A 597 18.87 26.59 6.71
C ILE A 597 18.63 27.38 8.00
N THR A 598 17.77 26.90 8.89
CA THR A 598 17.48 27.58 10.17
C THR A 598 18.72 27.59 11.06
N LEU A 599 19.42 26.45 11.16
CA LEU A 599 20.68 26.35 11.90
C LEU A 599 21.74 27.32 11.36
N PHE A 600 21.89 27.35 10.03
CA PHE A 600 22.84 28.23 9.35
C PHE A 600 22.52 29.71 9.55
N ARG A 601 21.24 30.09 9.52
CA ARG A 601 20.84 31.48 9.76
C ARG A 601 21.11 31.95 11.18
N VAL A 602 20.86 31.09 12.17
CA VAL A 602 21.05 31.43 13.58
C VAL A 602 22.53 31.42 13.99
N ASP A 603 23.27 30.38 13.60
CA ASP A 603 24.69 30.21 13.95
C ASP A 603 25.46 29.73 12.71
N PRO A 604 25.85 30.67 11.80
CA PRO A 604 26.58 30.34 10.58
C PRO A 604 27.91 29.63 10.86
N ASP A 605 28.67 30.12 11.85
CA ASP A 605 29.98 29.57 12.21
C ASP A 605 29.86 28.13 12.72
N TRP A 606 28.91 27.85 13.61
CA TRP A 606 28.68 26.49 14.09
C TRP A 606 28.24 25.57 12.95
N SER A 607 27.29 26.04 12.13
CA SER A 607 26.75 25.25 11.03
C SER A 607 27.85 24.87 10.03
N PHE A 608 28.69 25.83 9.65
CA PHE A 608 29.83 25.60 8.76
C PHE A 608 30.79 24.54 9.31
N ASN A 609 31.18 24.67 10.58
CA ASN A 609 32.18 23.79 11.18
C ASN A 609 31.66 22.36 11.43
N HIS A 610 30.38 22.18 11.75
CA HIS A 610 29.85 20.90 12.22
C HIS A 610 28.85 20.22 11.30
N LEU A 611 27.98 20.95 10.59
CA LEU A 611 26.87 20.37 9.82
C LEU A 611 27.14 20.38 8.30
N LEU A 612 27.56 21.53 7.76
CA LEU A 612 27.67 21.73 6.31
C LEU A 612 28.76 20.83 5.70
N ASN A 613 29.86 20.60 6.41
CA ASN A 613 30.94 19.71 5.97
C ASN A 613 30.44 18.27 5.72
N ILE A 614 29.39 17.82 6.41
CA ILE A 614 28.85 16.45 6.27
C ILE A 614 28.20 16.25 4.89
N PHE A 615 27.74 17.32 4.21
CA PHE A 615 27.21 17.25 2.85
C PHE A 615 28.29 16.89 1.82
N ASN A 616 29.57 16.96 2.18
CA ASN A 616 30.66 16.58 1.31
C ASN A 616 30.73 15.05 1.13
N TRP A 617 30.35 14.61 -0.08
CA TRP A 617 30.42 13.22 -0.52
C TRP A 617 31.80 12.56 -0.41
N GLU A 618 32.88 13.36 -0.38
CA GLU A 618 34.26 12.86 -0.30
C GLU A 618 34.69 12.49 1.13
N ILE A 619 34.00 13.00 2.16
CA ILE A 619 34.29 12.67 3.56
C ILE A 619 33.72 11.29 3.91
N SER A 620 32.42 11.10 3.67
CA SER A 620 31.75 9.83 3.90
C SER A 620 30.48 9.76 3.07
N LYS A 621 30.42 8.78 2.16
CA LYS A 621 29.27 8.61 1.25
C LYS A 621 27.98 8.31 2.01
N ILE A 622 28.06 7.53 3.09
CA ILE A 622 26.88 7.14 3.86
C ILE A 622 26.34 8.33 4.66
N GLU A 623 27.22 9.13 5.26
CA GLU A 623 26.80 10.31 6.03
C GLU A 623 26.31 11.43 5.11
N ALA A 624 26.98 11.66 3.98
CA ALA A 624 26.53 12.60 2.95
C ALA A 624 25.15 12.21 2.42
N ARG A 625 24.92 10.93 2.10
CA ARG A 625 23.59 10.43 1.71
C ARG A 625 22.55 10.82 2.75
N MET A 626 22.80 10.57 4.04
CA MET A 626 21.82 10.80 5.10
C MET A 626 21.48 12.28 5.29
N VAL A 627 22.47 13.19 5.25
CA VAL A 627 22.19 14.63 5.35
C VAL A 627 21.51 15.16 4.08
N TRP A 628 21.84 14.62 2.90
CA TRP A 628 21.13 14.95 1.66
C TRP A 628 19.68 14.48 1.69
N GLU A 629 19.41 13.26 2.16
CA GLU A 629 18.04 12.77 2.32
C GLU A 629 17.24 13.61 3.32
N GLY A 630 17.89 14.10 4.38
CA GLY A 630 17.30 15.03 5.34
C GLY A 630 16.95 16.39 4.73
N PHE A 631 17.91 17.04 4.07
CA PHE A 631 17.69 18.34 3.43
C PHE A 631 16.64 18.28 2.31
N LEU A 632 16.70 17.24 1.47
CA LEU A 632 15.79 17.03 0.34
C LEU A 632 14.39 16.56 0.76
N TRP A 633 14.16 16.24 2.04
CA TRP A 633 12.82 15.99 2.56
C TRP A 633 11.98 17.27 2.61
N THR A 634 12.60 18.42 2.91
CA THR A 634 11.95 19.75 2.92
C THR A 634 12.84 20.83 2.31
N PRO A 635 13.19 20.73 1.01
CA PRO A 635 14.17 21.62 0.40
C PRO A 635 13.59 23.04 0.26
N ARG A 636 14.39 24.06 0.57
CA ARG A 636 13.99 25.47 0.46
C ARG A 636 15.08 26.29 -0.22
N LEU A 637 14.66 27.30 -0.99
CA LEU A 637 15.56 28.24 -1.64
C LEU A 637 16.00 29.30 -0.64
N TYR A 638 17.26 29.23 -0.20
CA TYR A 638 17.92 30.28 0.56
C TYR A 638 19.35 30.46 0.06
N TYR A 639 19.56 31.46 -0.80
CA TYR A 639 20.80 31.62 -1.57
C TYR A 639 22.09 31.68 -0.75
N PRO A 640 22.16 32.38 0.41
CA PRO A 640 23.38 32.38 1.23
C PRO A 640 23.79 30.97 1.71
N PHE A 641 22.82 30.11 2.03
CA PHE A 641 23.11 28.72 2.37
C PHE A 641 23.51 27.91 1.13
N LEU A 642 22.80 28.11 0.01
CA LEU A 642 23.12 27.42 -1.25
C LEU A 642 24.52 27.75 -1.75
N GLU A 643 24.98 28.98 -1.58
CA GLU A 643 26.36 29.38 -1.89
C GLU A 643 27.37 28.63 -1.01
N ALA A 644 27.10 28.52 0.30
CA ALA A 644 27.95 27.79 1.23
C ALA A 644 28.05 26.28 0.91
N ILE A 645 26.98 25.66 0.40
CA ILE A 645 26.97 24.22 0.03
C ILE A 645 27.12 23.97 -1.48
N LYS A 646 27.36 25.00 -2.30
CA LYS A 646 27.29 24.93 -3.76
C LYS A 646 28.14 23.79 -4.34
N PRO A 647 29.43 23.62 -3.98
CA PRO A 647 30.25 22.54 -4.53
C PRO A 647 29.64 21.15 -4.24
N HIS A 648 29.11 20.96 -3.04
CA HIS A 648 28.50 19.70 -2.62
C HIS A 648 27.16 19.45 -3.33
N LEU A 649 26.33 20.49 -3.49
CA LEU A 649 25.03 20.42 -4.18
C LEU A 649 25.18 20.03 -5.66
N LEU A 650 26.15 20.63 -6.35
CA LEU A 650 26.44 20.29 -7.75
C LEU A 650 26.96 18.86 -7.86
N LYS A 651 27.86 18.45 -6.95
CA LYS A 651 28.43 17.10 -6.92
C LYS A 651 27.39 16.00 -6.69
N THR A 652 26.28 16.29 -6.02
CA THR A 652 25.19 15.33 -5.77
C THR A 652 24.67 14.66 -7.05
N ALA A 653 24.73 15.32 -8.21
CA ALA A 653 24.38 14.71 -9.49
C ALA A 653 25.20 13.43 -9.78
N THR A 654 26.49 13.42 -9.43
CA THR A 654 27.37 12.24 -9.62
C THR A 654 27.06 11.08 -8.67
N PHE A 655 26.34 11.37 -7.58
CA PHE A 655 25.92 10.39 -6.57
C PHE A 655 24.41 10.14 -6.60
N TYR A 656 23.74 10.54 -7.67
CA TYR A 656 22.30 10.42 -7.85
C TYR A 656 21.80 9.00 -7.52
N GLU A 657 22.49 7.96 -8.00
CA GLU A 657 22.10 6.57 -7.79
C GLU A 657 22.10 6.10 -6.33
N ILE A 658 22.87 6.75 -5.46
CA ILE A 658 22.99 6.38 -4.04
C ILE A 658 21.83 6.99 -3.21
N LEU A 659 21.17 8.03 -3.72
CA LEU A 659 20.03 8.65 -3.04
C LEU A 659 18.81 7.71 -3.01
N GLY A 660 18.05 7.78 -1.91
CA GLY A 660 16.74 7.15 -1.84
C GLY A 660 15.78 7.62 -2.94
N LYS A 661 14.80 6.78 -3.31
CA LYS A 661 13.86 7.02 -4.43
C LYS A 661 13.18 8.39 -4.36
N ASN A 662 12.69 8.78 -3.19
CA ASN A 662 12.02 10.07 -2.99
C ASN A 662 13.03 11.23 -3.10
N SER A 663 14.22 11.07 -2.52
CA SER A 663 15.29 12.07 -2.55
C SER A 663 15.85 12.30 -3.95
N LYS A 664 15.89 11.28 -4.82
CA LYS A 664 16.20 11.44 -6.25
C LYS A 664 15.24 12.41 -6.93
N GLN A 665 13.93 12.18 -6.77
CA GLN A 665 12.89 13.05 -7.33
C GLN A 665 12.98 14.48 -6.78
N GLN A 666 13.17 14.61 -5.46
CA GLN A 666 13.30 15.92 -4.81
C GLN A 666 14.57 16.66 -5.24
N TYR A 667 15.71 15.97 -5.38
CA TYR A 667 16.95 16.58 -5.86
C TYR A 667 16.77 17.15 -7.27
N VAL A 668 16.23 16.37 -8.19
CA VAL A 668 16.02 16.80 -9.58
C VAL A 668 15.02 17.95 -9.65
N ALA A 669 13.91 17.87 -8.91
CA ALA A 669 12.94 18.96 -8.86
C ALA A 669 13.56 20.24 -8.30
N PHE A 670 14.31 20.13 -7.20
CA PHE A 670 14.96 21.25 -6.56
C PHE A 670 16.01 21.91 -7.46
N ILE A 671 16.91 21.13 -8.07
CA ILE A 671 17.92 21.67 -8.97
C ILE A 671 17.32 22.26 -10.25
N THR A 672 16.18 21.72 -10.73
CA THR A 672 15.43 22.30 -11.85
C THR A 672 14.84 23.66 -11.49
N HIS A 673 14.24 23.81 -10.31
CA HIS A 673 13.77 25.12 -9.84
C HIS A 673 14.92 26.12 -9.64
N ILE A 674 16.08 25.66 -9.16
CA ILE A 674 17.30 26.49 -9.13
C ILE A 674 17.70 26.87 -10.56
N SER A 675 17.66 25.95 -11.52
CA SER A 675 18.03 26.25 -12.91
C SER A 675 17.08 27.20 -13.64
N LEU A 676 15.80 27.26 -13.25
CA LEU A 676 14.84 28.21 -13.79
C LEU A 676 15.03 29.62 -13.21
N ASN A 677 15.33 29.71 -11.92
CA ASN A 677 15.46 30.99 -11.23
C ASN A 677 16.88 31.56 -11.26
N ARG A 678 17.89 30.68 -11.30
CA ARG A 678 19.37 30.80 -11.29
C ARG A 678 20.01 31.74 -10.26
N GLY A 679 19.39 32.89 -9.99
CA GLY A 679 20.01 33.97 -9.25
C GLY A 679 21.35 34.38 -9.87
N GLU A 680 22.20 35.00 -9.08
CA GLU A 680 23.60 35.28 -9.43
C GLU A 680 24.55 34.14 -8.99
N THR A 681 24.06 33.22 -8.15
CA THR A 681 24.87 32.17 -7.49
C THR A 681 25.30 31.04 -8.43
N PHE A 682 24.50 30.69 -9.43
CA PHE A 682 24.75 29.55 -10.33
C PHE A 682 24.89 30.00 -11.79
N ASN A 683 25.92 29.52 -12.47
CA ASN A 683 26.14 29.83 -13.89
C ASN A 683 25.59 28.73 -14.82
N TYR A 684 25.54 29.00 -16.12
CA TYR A 684 25.00 28.05 -17.10
C TYR A 684 25.84 26.77 -17.22
N SER A 685 27.18 26.85 -17.16
CA SER A 685 28.02 25.66 -17.34
C SER A 685 27.87 24.69 -16.19
N GLU A 686 27.88 25.19 -14.95
CA GLU A 686 27.69 24.37 -13.74
C GLU A 686 26.36 23.61 -13.77
N LEU A 687 25.27 24.30 -14.15
CA LEU A 687 23.96 23.68 -14.24
C LEU A 687 23.88 22.70 -15.41
N LYS A 688 24.46 23.06 -16.56
CA LYS A 688 24.50 22.19 -17.75
C LYS A 688 25.21 20.87 -17.45
N ASP A 689 26.31 20.89 -16.70
CA ASP A 689 27.06 19.69 -16.35
C ASP A 689 26.21 18.71 -15.52
N ILE A 690 25.33 19.20 -14.65
CA ILE A 690 24.39 18.36 -13.88
C ILE A 690 23.50 17.54 -14.82
N TYR A 691 22.83 18.18 -15.79
CA TYR A 691 21.91 17.47 -16.68
C TYR A 691 22.64 16.57 -17.69
N HIS A 692 23.94 16.79 -17.93
CA HIS A 692 24.76 15.84 -18.69
C HIS A 692 25.14 14.59 -17.88
N ILE A 693 25.22 14.72 -16.55
CA ILE A 693 25.53 13.61 -15.63
C ILE A 693 24.26 12.81 -15.30
N LEU A 694 23.10 13.46 -15.22
CA LEU A 694 21.85 12.82 -14.84
C LEU A 694 21.47 11.68 -15.80
N PRO A 695 21.06 10.51 -15.26
CA PRO A 695 20.50 9.42 -16.06
C PRO A 695 19.11 9.78 -16.63
N SER A 696 18.59 8.89 -17.48
CA SER A 696 17.32 9.07 -18.20
C SER A 696 16.13 9.38 -17.26
N ASP A 697 16.04 8.69 -16.12
CA ASP A 697 14.97 8.93 -15.13
C ASP A 697 15.08 10.32 -14.48
N GLY A 698 16.29 10.86 -14.31
CA GLY A 698 16.50 12.24 -13.87
C GLY A 698 16.06 13.26 -14.93
N LEU A 699 16.30 12.99 -16.22
CA LEU A 699 15.82 13.86 -17.31
C LEU A 699 14.30 13.78 -17.48
N ASP A 700 13.70 12.61 -17.25
CA ASP A 700 12.24 12.41 -17.20
C ASP A 700 11.60 13.32 -16.14
N ILE A 701 12.14 13.29 -14.91
CA ILE A 701 11.65 14.14 -13.81
C ILE A 701 11.87 15.62 -14.16
N THR A 702 13.01 15.97 -14.79
CA THR A 702 13.27 17.36 -15.23
C THR A 702 12.19 17.85 -16.18
N ALA A 703 11.83 17.06 -17.21
CA ALA A 703 10.80 17.42 -18.17
C ALA A 703 9.42 17.60 -17.50
N GLU A 704 9.06 16.71 -16.58
CA GLU A 704 7.84 16.80 -15.77
C GLU A 704 7.80 18.09 -14.93
N VAL A 705 8.92 18.48 -14.31
CA VAL A 705 9.00 19.71 -13.50
C VAL A 705 8.92 20.95 -14.37
N LEU A 706 9.52 20.96 -15.56
CA LEU A 706 9.37 22.07 -16.52
C LEU A 706 7.91 22.25 -16.94
N ALA A 707 7.23 21.15 -17.29
CA ALA A 707 5.82 21.18 -17.68
C ALA A 707 4.94 21.72 -16.54
N ARG A 708 5.10 21.20 -15.33
CA ARG A 708 4.36 21.69 -14.14
C ARG A 708 4.63 23.14 -13.82
N ALA A 709 5.90 23.58 -13.91
CA ALA A 709 6.26 24.97 -13.66
C ALA A 709 5.57 25.91 -14.64
N GLN A 710 5.48 25.51 -15.92
CA GLN A 710 4.78 26.28 -16.94
C GLN A 710 3.26 26.29 -16.74
N GLU A 711 2.65 25.14 -16.43
CA GLU A 711 1.21 25.03 -16.14
C GLU A 711 0.81 25.90 -14.93
N SER A 712 1.69 25.99 -13.92
CA SER A 712 1.45 26.75 -12.68
C SER A 712 1.61 28.26 -12.86
N ALA A 713 2.15 28.74 -13.99
CA ALA A 713 2.41 30.16 -14.22
C ALA A 713 1.13 30.99 -14.48
N ALA A 714 -0.04 30.34 -14.64
CA ALA A 714 -1.35 30.96 -14.80
C ALA A 714 -1.33 32.15 -15.79
N ASP A 715 -1.57 33.38 -15.33
CA ASP A 715 -1.62 34.59 -16.17
C ASP A 715 -0.23 35.04 -16.68
N GLN A 716 0.85 34.58 -16.04
CA GLN A 716 2.24 34.91 -16.41
C GLN A 716 2.88 33.87 -17.34
N ARG A 717 2.09 32.97 -17.94
CA ARG A 717 2.62 31.84 -18.73
C ARG A 717 3.55 32.25 -19.88
N GLU A 718 3.26 33.35 -20.57
CA GLU A 718 4.09 33.80 -21.70
C GLU A 718 5.44 34.37 -21.23
N GLU A 719 5.39 35.23 -20.21
CA GLU A 719 6.59 35.81 -19.60
C GLU A 719 7.45 34.72 -18.96
N HIS A 720 6.84 33.75 -18.27
CA HIS A 720 7.52 32.61 -17.68
C HIS A 720 8.21 31.76 -18.74
N TRP A 721 7.56 31.50 -19.88
CA TRP A 721 8.19 30.81 -21.00
C TRP A 721 9.42 31.57 -21.52
N ASP A 722 9.25 32.85 -21.84
CA ASP A 722 10.29 33.69 -22.45
C ASP A 722 11.51 33.87 -21.52
N ASN A 723 11.27 34.06 -20.21
CA ASN A 723 12.32 34.41 -19.24
C ASN A 723 12.90 33.23 -18.46
N ARG A 724 12.18 32.08 -18.37
CA ARG A 724 12.59 30.94 -17.52
C ARG A 724 12.81 29.66 -18.34
N ILE A 725 11.77 29.18 -19.01
CA ILE A 725 11.82 27.89 -19.71
C ILE A 725 12.69 27.96 -20.96
N LEU A 726 12.53 28.99 -21.80
CA LEU A 726 13.27 29.12 -23.05
C LEU A 726 14.78 29.26 -22.82
N PRO A 727 15.28 30.10 -21.88
CA PRO A 727 16.71 30.16 -21.56
C PRO A 727 17.24 28.85 -20.97
N PHE A 728 16.48 28.17 -20.10
CA PHE A 728 16.83 26.85 -19.61
C PHE A 728 17.00 25.86 -20.77
N TRP A 729 15.99 25.79 -21.64
CA TRP A 729 16.01 24.87 -22.76
C TRP A 729 17.20 25.13 -23.66
N ARG A 730 17.49 26.39 -24.01
CA ARG A 730 18.60 26.75 -24.91
C ARG A 730 19.97 26.45 -24.32
N ASN A 731 20.20 26.80 -23.06
CA ASN A 731 21.55 26.87 -22.49
C ASN A 731 21.90 25.70 -21.56
N ILE A 732 20.91 25.00 -21.01
CA ILE A 732 21.10 23.98 -19.95
C ILE A 732 20.74 22.58 -20.44
N TRP A 733 19.58 22.41 -21.10
CA TRP A 733 19.10 21.08 -21.50
C TRP A 733 20.08 20.33 -22.44
N PRO A 734 20.34 19.02 -22.23
CA PRO A 734 21.21 18.22 -23.08
C PRO A 734 20.75 18.19 -24.55
N LYS A 735 21.67 18.44 -25.50
CA LYS A 735 21.33 18.58 -26.93
C LYS A 735 21.36 17.30 -27.75
N SER A 736 21.53 16.13 -27.12
CA SER A 736 21.46 14.84 -27.81
C SER A 736 20.02 14.35 -27.89
N LEU A 737 19.53 13.99 -29.08
CA LEU A 737 18.23 13.35 -29.25
C LEU A 737 18.19 11.92 -28.71
N GLU A 738 19.33 11.33 -28.38
CA GLU A 738 19.43 10.00 -27.76
C GLU A 738 18.84 9.97 -26.34
N VAL A 739 18.70 11.13 -25.70
CA VAL A 739 18.09 11.24 -24.36
C VAL A 739 16.56 11.28 -24.39
N VAL A 740 15.93 11.33 -25.57
CA VAL A 740 14.48 11.45 -25.69
C VAL A 740 13.80 10.14 -25.33
N SER A 741 13.13 10.12 -24.18
CA SER A 741 12.22 9.06 -23.76
C SER A 741 10.77 9.38 -24.16
N ASP A 742 9.88 8.39 -24.09
CA ASP A 742 8.43 8.60 -24.26
C ASP A 742 7.88 9.56 -23.21
N ASN A 743 8.39 9.51 -21.98
CA ASN A 743 7.94 10.39 -20.90
C ASN A 743 8.38 11.83 -21.15
N ILE A 744 9.63 12.07 -21.55
CA ILE A 744 10.09 13.40 -21.96
C ILE A 744 9.21 13.92 -23.10
N SER A 745 8.97 13.13 -24.14
CA SER A 745 8.13 13.58 -25.24
C SER A 745 6.70 13.93 -24.80
N LYS A 746 6.10 13.16 -23.89
CA LYS A 746 4.77 13.46 -23.33
C LYS A 746 4.78 14.78 -22.55
N GLU A 747 5.75 14.96 -21.66
CA GLU A 747 5.85 16.17 -20.84
C GLU A 747 6.19 17.41 -21.70
N LEU A 748 6.93 17.26 -22.81
CA LEU A 748 7.17 18.34 -23.77
C LEU A 748 5.92 18.74 -24.57
N ILE A 749 5.01 17.81 -24.88
CA ILE A 749 3.71 18.13 -25.49
C ILE A 749 2.90 18.99 -24.52
N ARG A 750 2.78 18.54 -23.26
CA ARG A 750 2.11 19.30 -22.19
C ARG A 750 2.72 20.68 -22.00
N LEU A 751 4.04 20.74 -21.88
CA LEU A 751 4.79 21.98 -21.73
C LEU A 751 4.48 22.95 -22.87
N CYS A 752 4.53 22.47 -24.13
CA CYS A 752 4.26 23.28 -25.31
C CYS A 752 2.84 23.87 -25.28
N ILE A 753 1.84 23.04 -25.02
CA ILE A 753 0.42 23.44 -24.95
C ILE A 753 0.19 24.48 -23.84
N ALA A 754 0.88 24.35 -22.70
CA ALA A 754 0.75 25.26 -21.56
C ALA A 754 1.33 26.68 -21.80
N THR A 755 2.00 26.94 -22.93
CA THR A 755 2.63 28.25 -23.21
C THR A 755 1.69 29.36 -23.68
N GLY A 756 0.39 29.10 -23.85
CA GLY A 756 -0.58 30.12 -24.28
C GLY A 756 -0.24 30.67 -25.67
N ASN A 757 -0.19 32.00 -25.85
CA ASN A 757 0.08 32.59 -27.17
C ASN A 757 1.51 32.32 -27.69
N ARG A 758 2.41 31.77 -26.86
CA ARG A 758 3.74 31.31 -27.30
C ARG A 758 3.72 29.91 -27.90
N PHE A 759 2.57 29.24 -27.96
CA PHE A 759 2.40 27.89 -28.49
C PHE A 759 3.07 27.67 -29.86
N PRO A 760 2.91 28.54 -30.87
CA PRO A 760 3.60 28.35 -32.16
C PRO A 760 5.13 28.31 -32.05
N SER A 761 5.69 29.23 -31.26
CA SER A 761 7.14 29.33 -31.07
C SER A 761 7.69 28.17 -30.26
N ALA A 762 6.96 27.73 -29.23
CA ALA A 762 7.29 26.60 -28.39
C ALA A 762 7.23 25.30 -29.19
N LEU A 763 6.18 25.12 -30.01
CA LEU A 763 6.02 23.94 -30.85
C LEU A 763 7.17 23.84 -31.84
N LYS A 764 7.50 24.92 -32.57
CA LYS A 764 8.63 24.91 -33.51
C LYS A 764 9.94 24.48 -32.86
N LEU A 765 10.19 24.91 -31.61
CA LEU A 765 11.40 24.58 -30.87
C LEU A 765 11.41 23.12 -30.37
N LEU A 766 10.29 22.63 -29.87
CA LEU A 766 10.18 21.34 -29.19
C LEU A 766 9.79 20.19 -30.12
N LEU A 767 9.20 20.47 -31.29
CA LEU A 767 8.73 19.45 -32.25
C LEU A 767 9.78 18.40 -32.64
N PRO A 768 11.09 18.72 -32.79
CA PRO A 768 12.12 17.70 -33.05
C PRO A 768 12.28 16.67 -31.92
N TRP A 769 11.88 17.04 -30.70
CA TRP A 769 11.99 16.24 -29.48
C TRP A 769 10.70 15.46 -29.17
N ILE A 770 9.65 15.66 -29.99
CA ILE A 770 8.38 14.98 -29.82
C ILE A 770 8.37 13.70 -30.67
N SER A 771 8.32 12.55 -30.01
CA SER A 771 8.27 11.20 -30.60
C SER A 771 7.11 10.34 -30.07
N TYR A 772 6.35 10.86 -29.09
CA TYR A 772 5.28 10.18 -28.34
C TYR A 772 4.12 9.70 -29.22
N LYS A 773 3.67 8.47 -29.00
CA LYS A 773 2.71 7.74 -29.86
C LYS A 773 1.65 6.93 -29.10
N GLN A 774 1.30 7.29 -27.86
CA GLN A 774 0.27 6.60 -27.07
C GLN A 774 -0.60 7.60 -26.28
N ASN A 775 -1.86 7.24 -26.01
CA ASN A 775 -2.89 8.04 -25.29
C ASN A 775 -2.81 9.58 -25.40
N ILE A 776 -3.46 10.14 -26.42
CA ILE A 776 -3.54 11.59 -26.71
C ILE A 776 -4.76 12.28 -26.09
N ILE A 777 -5.58 11.60 -25.29
CA ILE A 777 -6.87 12.14 -24.80
C ILE A 777 -6.67 13.41 -23.99
N ASN A 778 -5.68 13.42 -23.10
CA ASN A 778 -5.36 14.59 -22.28
C ASN A 778 -4.83 15.75 -23.15
N ASP A 779 -4.03 15.46 -24.18
CA ASP A 779 -3.50 16.49 -25.09
C ASP A 779 -4.61 17.11 -25.94
N LEU A 780 -5.55 16.31 -26.42
CA LEU A 780 -6.75 16.75 -27.13
C LEU A 780 -7.61 17.66 -26.24
N HIS A 781 -7.86 17.24 -24.99
CA HIS A 781 -8.58 18.05 -24.02
C HIS A 781 -7.86 19.37 -23.73
N LEU A 782 -6.54 19.36 -23.56
CA LEU A 782 -5.76 20.57 -23.31
C LEU A 782 -5.77 21.54 -24.50
N LEU A 783 -5.62 21.03 -25.73
CA LEU A 783 -5.71 21.85 -26.95
C LEU A 783 -7.08 22.50 -27.11
N HIS A 784 -8.15 21.75 -26.84
CA HIS A 784 -9.53 22.24 -26.86
C HIS A 784 -9.78 23.28 -25.75
N SER A 785 -9.49 22.94 -24.48
CA SER A 785 -9.76 23.82 -23.34
C SER A 785 -9.01 25.16 -23.37
N LEU A 786 -7.84 25.22 -24.02
CA LEU A 786 -7.05 26.43 -24.21
C LEU A 786 -7.33 27.16 -25.53
N ASN A 787 -8.31 26.69 -26.31
CA ASN A 787 -8.71 27.24 -27.61
C ASN A 787 -7.57 27.27 -28.65
N HIS A 788 -6.56 26.39 -28.54
CA HIS A 788 -5.43 26.37 -29.47
C HIS A 788 -5.84 25.94 -30.87
N CYS A 789 -6.83 25.05 -30.99
CA CYS A 789 -7.39 24.63 -32.28
C CYS A 789 -8.05 25.78 -33.05
N SER A 790 -8.58 26.78 -32.34
CA SER A 790 -9.18 27.98 -32.94
C SER A 790 -8.16 29.11 -33.16
N ASN A 791 -7.28 29.36 -32.18
CA ASN A 791 -6.33 30.48 -32.21
C ASN A 791 -5.09 30.19 -33.08
N PHE A 792 -4.63 28.94 -33.12
CA PHE A 792 -3.42 28.49 -33.82
C PHE A 792 -3.69 27.20 -34.62
N PRO A 793 -4.60 27.24 -35.60
CA PRO A 793 -5.12 26.04 -36.26
C PRO A 793 -4.05 25.26 -37.05
N GLU A 794 -3.06 25.95 -37.64
CA GLU A 794 -1.98 25.30 -38.39
C GLU A 794 -1.03 24.55 -37.45
N GLU A 795 -0.61 25.18 -36.36
CA GLU A 795 0.27 24.59 -35.35
C GLU A 795 -0.41 23.47 -34.56
N ALA A 796 -1.69 23.64 -34.20
CA ALA A 796 -2.49 22.58 -33.62
C ALA A 796 -2.56 21.37 -34.56
N LEU A 797 -2.80 21.59 -35.86
CA LEU A 797 -2.80 20.52 -36.86
C LEU A 797 -1.44 19.83 -37.01
N ILE A 798 -0.33 20.58 -36.96
CA ILE A 798 1.04 20.02 -36.99
C ILE A 798 1.27 19.11 -35.78
N LEU A 799 0.88 19.56 -34.58
CA LEU A 799 1.05 18.78 -33.36
C LEU A 799 0.18 17.52 -33.40
N LEU A 800 -1.11 17.65 -33.75
CA LEU A 800 -2.03 16.52 -33.89
C LEU A 800 -1.52 15.49 -34.91
N ASP A 801 -1.03 15.93 -36.06
CA ASP A 801 -0.46 15.03 -37.08
C ASP A 801 0.80 14.31 -36.58
N LYS A 802 1.58 14.96 -35.70
CA LYS A 802 2.78 14.38 -35.11
C LYS A 802 2.46 13.30 -34.07
N ILE A 803 1.47 13.53 -33.22
CA ILE A 803 1.15 12.67 -32.06
C ILE A 803 0.07 11.61 -32.36
N THR A 804 -0.77 11.84 -33.38
CA THR A 804 -1.89 10.93 -33.70
C THR A 804 -1.45 9.80 -34.62
N TYR A 805 -1.70 8.57 -34.19
CA TYR A 805 -1.52 7.34 -34.96
C TYR A 805 -2.87 6.64 -35.19
N ASP A 806 -2.92 5.78 -36.22
CA ASP A 806 -4.08 4.95 -36.56
C ASP A 806 -4.33 3.89 -35.46
N SER A 807 -5.19 4.21 -34.50
CA SER A 807 -5.49 3.42 -33.30
C SER A 807 -7.00 3.25 -33.11
N PRO A 808 -7.50 2.08 -32.67
CA PRO A 808 -8.94 1.86 -32.42
C PRO A 808 -9.52 2.64 -31.24
N TRP A 809 -8.68 3.33 -30.46
CA TRP A 809 -9.07 4.08 -29.26
C TRP A 809 -9.14 5.60 -29.51
N ILE A 810 -9.56 6.02 -30.70
CA ILE A 810 -9.66 7.44 -31.06
C ILE A 810 -10.87 8.08 -30.38
N SER A 811 -10.60 9.05 -29.51
CA SER A 811 -11.61 9.84 -28.82
C SER A 811 -12.42 10.70 -29.80
N ASN A 812 -13.72 10.88 -29.51
CA ASN A 812 -14.55 11.87 -30.18
C ASN A 812 -13.96 13.29 -30.09
N MET A 813 -13.14 13.58 -29.07
CA MET A 813 -12.43 14.85 -28.93
C MET A 813 -11.48 15.16 -30.10
N LEU A 814 -10.98 14.14 -30.83
CA LEU A 814 -10.17 14.40 -32.03
C LEU A 814 -11.01 15.10 -33.10
N ASN A 815 -12.27 14.72 -33.23
CA ASN A 815 -13.19 15.36 -34.17
C ASN A 815 -13.58 16.76 -33.72
N ASP A 816 -13.75 16.99 -32.42
CA ASP A 816 -14.02 18.32 -31.90
C ASP A 816 -12.86 19.28 -32.23
N CYS A 817 -11.61 18.87 -32.00
CA CYS A 817 -10.42 19.62 -32.41
C CYS A 817 -10.36 19.84 -33.94
N LEU A 818 -10.66 18.83 -34.76
CA LEU A 818 -10.65 18.97 -36.22
C LEU A 818 -11.75 19.93 -36.73
N ARG A 819 -12.93 19.92 -36.11
CA ARG A 819 -14.04 20.85 -36.44
C ARG A 819 -13.70 22.28 -36.07
N GLU A 820 -13.03 22.50 -34.94
CA GLU A 820 -12.53 23.83 -34.57
C GLU A 820 -11.48 24.32 -35.57
N ILE A 821 -10.53 23.47 -35.96
CA ILE A 821 -9.53 23.81 -36.98
C ILE A 821 -10.19 24.13 -38.32
N GLU A 822 -11.18 23.34 -38.75
CA GLU A 822 -11.95 23.59 -39.98
C GLU A 822 -12.71 24.93 -39.91
N SER A 823 -13.33 25.24 -38.78
CA SER A 823 -14.04 26.50 -38.57
C SER A 823 -13.10 27.71 -38.57
N ALA A 824 -11.90 27.57 -38.00
CA ALA A 824 -10.92 28.65 -37.90
C ALA A 824 -10.15 28.89 -39.20
N ASN A 825 -9.80 27.83 -39.93
CA ASN A 825 -9.12 27.94 -41.22
C ASN A 825 -9.57 26.83 -42.20
N PRO A 826 -10.60 27.11 -43.04
CA PRO A 826 -11.15 26.14 -43.97
C PRO A 826 -10.16 25.59 -45.00
N GLU A 827 -9.10 26.34 -45.34
CA GLU A 827 -8.10 25.88 -46.32
C GLU A 827 -7.27 24.69 -45.81
N LEU A 828 -7.17 24.52 -44.49
CA LEU A 828 -6.46 23.38 -43.89
C LEU A 828 -7.12 22.04 -44.19
N THR A 829 -8.42 22.01 -44.50
CA THR A 829 -9.16 20.79 -44.87
C THR A 829 -8.61 20.11 -46.12
N LYS A 830 -7.95 20.87 -47.00
CA LYS A 830 -7.31 20.37 -48.23
C LYS A 830 -5.91 19.82 -48.00
N THR A 831 -5.36 19.98 -46.80
CA THR A 831 -3.99 19.55 -46.50
C THR A 831 -3.90 18.04 -46.27
N PRO A 832 -2.79 17.38 -46.65
CA PRO A 832 -2.61 15.95 -46.41
C PRO A 832 -2.73 15.55 -44.93
N LYS A 833 -2.31 16.44 -44.01
CA LYS A 833 -2.38 16.22 -42.55
C LYS A 833 -3.81 16.14 -42.05
N PHE A 834 -4.66 17.10 -42.45
CA PHE A 834 -6.06 17.12 -42.06
C PHE A 834 -6.81 15.91 -42.62
N ILE A 835 -6.61 15.61 -43.91
CA ILE A 835 -7.24 14.46 -44.57
C ILE A 835 -6.87 13.16 -43.86
N ARG A 836 -5.58 12.96 -43.54
CA ARG A 836 -5.10 11.80 -42.78
C ARG A 836 -5.79 11.68 -41.42
N LEU A 837 -5.79 12.74 -40.61
CA LEU A 837 -6.40 12.72 -39.27
C LEU A 837 -7.91 12.46 -39.32
N HIS A 838 -8.60 13.06 -40.28
CA HIS A 838 -10.04 12.87 -40.47
C HIS A 838 -10.38 11.44 -40.93
N GLN A 839 -9.56 10.84 -41.81
CA GLN A 839 -9.70 9.44 -42.21
C GLN A 839 -9.45 8.49 -41.03
N ILE A 840 -8.43 8.78 -40.21
CA ILE A 840 -8.12 8.04 -39.00
C ILE A 840 -9.32 8.06 -38.04
N TRP A 841 -9.93 9.24 -37.79
CA TRP A 841 -11.14 9.33 -36.97
C TRP A 841 -12.34 8.56 -37.57
N LYS A 842 -12.64 8.75 -38.88
CA LYS A 842 -13.76 8.07 -39.55
C LYS A 842 -13.65 6.54 -39.49
N LYS A 843 -12.44 6.01 -39.64
CA LYS A 843 -12.17 4.57 -39.65
C LYS A 843 -12.56 3.87 -38.34
N HIS A 844 -12.52 4.59 -37.22
CA HIS A 844 -12.73 4.03 -35.88
C HIS A 844 -14.01 4.55 -35.20
N GLN A 845 -14.96 5.07 -35.98
CA GLN A 845 -16.30 5.37 -35.46
C GLN A 845 -17.07 4.08 -35.15
N PRO A 846 -17.80 3.99 -34.01
CA PRO A 846 -18.77 2.93 -33.82
C PRO A 846 -19.86 3.03 -34.89
N VAL A 847 -20.07 1.95 -35.64
CA VAL A 847 -21.23 1.83 -36.54
C VAL A 847 -22.48 1.81 -35.66
N LYS A 848 -23.39 2.75 -35.93
CA LYS A 848 -24.65 2.93 -35.20
C LYS A 848 -25.52 1.68 -35.16
#